data_AF-A0A7S4HYP8-F1
#
_entry.id   AF-A0A7S4HYP8-F1
#
_cell.length_a   1.000
_cell.length_b   1.000
_cell.length_c   1.000
_cell.angle_alpha   90.00
_cell.angle_beta   90.00
_cell.angle_gamma   90.00
#
_symmetry.space_group_name_H-M   'P 1'
#
loop_
_entity.id
_entity.type
_entity.pdbx_description
1 polymer ?
#
loop_
_entity_poly.entity_id
_entity_poly.type
_entity_poly.pdbx_seq_one_letter_code
_entity_poly.pdbx_strand_id
1 'polypeptide(L)'
;MHTIEATEPGMLHHTFDQDPIDPTKFYWLSYLENEALMAHFANPALGPCTAAHGALGVGGFDLNIYGVPSTAVKDFLASAPGIAVTYYESFYGYSHIYGNCTTIADPAYGGLLPIVTVAGLYTKPGLGNVTEYLLAATRAMNTIELTEPRMWHHTFEKDPVDGTKFYWVSFLENEGLLAHFYNPALGAYMAAHGAYGVGGFDLNLYGTASAEVKSFIASAGISTTYYQSLSGYTRIPNMPQCGQIAQTTASNDPNSWQTGNMLPVITVAGVRVKPGQGNVTEYLFAAAQAMNAIEATEPGMLHHTFERDPFDGTKFYWVSFLENEALMAHFYNPALGVYMAAHGAYGIGGFELNLYGTASAEVRSFIGAAGPGMQPTYYESFVGYSLLPRGNCSMMSDPVGRMLPIITVATTKVRQENVTQYLAAVHQAMITIEQTEPGMLFHDFVNDPKNDASFFWTSYLENEALLAHFVNPAMGPYLTAHGLLGVGSFHINMYGTPSMDVRAFIAAAGIPTTYHETVLGFSRIDEFCGGYIQTNTESPPPAASPHFGLTLPIITAAKVLVKPGIGNVTEYLHAAALAMGVIEDTEPGMLHHTFDMDPSDVDYTSGSTFWWVSFLENNAFLEHFSNPAIGPYISAHGEYGIGPFDLMVIGVPTTEVRAAITAAGIPVTYYDSFIGYSRIPDHNCTMMSDPTNRLLPIISIGRLLVKRDNVSQYLAEANIAMNVIEQTEPGMLWHTFDRDPTNETKFQWSSFLENEALLEHMLNPALGPYITAHGELGVGGFDLHVYGTPSAALRGFLASAGMTPTYYESVVGFSRIAEHCGPFPVPSLAEEDDADDRDPVVIGIASAAGGMFFVVMATYVYMNVIDKKDSVDGGRKVEF
;
A
#
# COMPACT_ATOMS: atom_id res chain seq x y z
N MET A 1 24.17 -21.56 40.68
CA MET A 1 23.32 -20.44 40.23
C MET A 1 24.12 -19.19 39.89
N HIS A 2 24.67 -18.41 40.84
CA HIS A 2 25.40 -17.17 40.49
C HIS A 2 26.54 -17.32 39.46
N THR A 3 27.31 -18.42 39.49
CA THR A 3 28.36 -18.69 38.49
C THR A 3 27.78 -19.06 37.13
N ILE A 4 26.64 -19.77 37.10
CA ILE A 4 25.91 -20.16 35.90
C ILE A 4 25.31 -18.91 35.26
N GLU A 5 24.64 -18.09 36.07
CA GLU A 5 24.17 -16.76 35.73
C GLU A 5 25.28 -15.98 35.01
N ALA A 6 26.41 -15.71 35.66
CA ALA A 6 27.50 -14.92 35.06
C ALA A 6 28.10 -15.46 33.75
N THR A 7 27.92 -16.75 33.43
CA THR A 7 28.55 -17.41 32.28
C THR A 7 27.58 -17.81 31.17
N GLU A 8 26.27 -17.63 31.37
CA GLU A 8 25.22 -18.00 30.41
C GLU A 8 24.28 -16.82 30.12
N PRO A 9 24.66 -15.92 29.20
CA PRO A 9 23.84 -14.75 28.88
C PRO A 9 22.51 -15.10 28.20
N GLY A 10 22.43 -16.23 27.48
CA GLY A 10 21.21 -16.69 26.81
C GLY A 10 20.20 -17.40 27.72
N MET A 11 20.50 -17.56 29.01
CA MET A 11 19.60 -18.17 30.00
C MET A 11 18.71 -17.11 30.64
N LEU A 12 17.45 -17.04 30.21
CA LEU A 12 16.54 -15.95 30.53
C LEU A 12 15.86 -16.13 31.89
N HIS A 13 15.53 -17.35 32.27
CA HIS A 13 15.01 -17.70 33.59
C HIS A 13 15.58 -19.04 34.03
N HIS A 14 15.95 -19.15 35.31
CA HIS A 14 16.46 -20.40 35.86
C HIS A 14 16.12 -20.50 37.35
N THR A 15 15.33 -21.49 37.74
CA THR A 15 14.95 -21.75 39.13
C THR A 15 15.25 -23.19 39.55
N PHE A 16 15.42 -23.34 40.86
CA PHE A 16 15.55 -24.63 41.53
C PHE A 16 14.41 -24.75 42.54
N ASP A 17 13.45 -25.59 42.18
CA ASP A 17 12.15 -25.70 42.86
C ASP A 17 12.06 -27.03 43.60
N GLN A 18 11.51 -27.02 44.82
CA GLN A 18 11.36 -28.22 45.63
C GLN A 18 9.96 -28.82 45.47
N ASP A 19 9.90 -30.16 45.40
CA ASP A 19 8.62 -30.87 45.44
C ASP A 19 7.94 -30.68 46.81
N PRO A 20 6.66 -30.28 46.85
CA PRO A 20 5.97 -29.99 48.12
C PRO A 20 5.62 -31.24 48.93
N ILE A 21 5.66 -32.44 48.32
CA ILE A 21 5.31 -33.72 48.94
C ILE A 21 6.58 -34.50 49.29
N ASP A 22 7.55 -34.55 48.38
CA ASP A 22 8.81 -35.26 48.56
C ASP A 22 9.99 -34.27 48.63
N PRO A 23 10.44 -33.86 49.82
CA PRO A 23 11.48 -32.85 49.96
C PRO A 23 12.85 -33.30 49.41
N THR A 24 12.99 -34.55 48.98
CA THR A 24 14.20 -35.07 48.32
C THR A 24 14.17 -34.93 46.80
N LYS A 25 13.02 -34.56 46.21
CA LYS A 25 12.86 -34.28 44.79
C LYS A 25 12.94 -32.78 44.51
N PHE A 26 13.65 -32.46 43.44
CA PHE A 26 13.86 -31.08 43.01
C PHE A 26 13.72 -30.97 41.50
N TYR A 27 13.24 -29.82 41.06
CA TYR A 27 13.01 -29.50 39.66
C TYR A 27 13.94 -28.36 39.25
N TRP A 28 14.64 -28.56 38.13
CA TRP A 28 15.41 -27.53 37.46
C TRP A 28 14.55 -26.99 36.34
N LEU A 29 14.12 -25.75 36.48
CA LEU A 29 13.30 -25.08 35.49
C LEU A 29 14.14 -24.02 34.80
N SER A 30 14.13 -24.05 33.48
CA SER A 30 14.90 -23.12 32.65
C SER A 30 14.07 -22.63 31.48
N TYR A 31 14.09 -21.32 31.23
CA TYR A 31 13.57 -20.70 30.00
C TYR A 31 14.75 -20.13 29.20
N LEU A 32 14.90 -20.56 27.95
CA LEU A 32 16.09 -20.34 27.14
C LEU A 32 15.84 -20.66 25.65
N GLU A 33 16.70 -20.15 24.77
CA GLU A 33 16.72 -20.45 23.33
C GLU A 33 17.55 -21.71 23.00
N ASN A 34 17.44 -22.22 21.77
CA ASN A 34 18.10 -23.47 21.34
C ASN A 34 19.63 -23.46 21.59
N GLU A 35 20.31 -22.39 21.22
CA GLU A 35 21.76 -22.22 21.39
C GLU A 35 22.15 -22.15 22.88
N ALA A 36 21.31 -21.49 23.67
CA ALA A 36 21.51 -21.36 25.11
C ALA A 36 21.36 -22.70 25.84
N LEU A 37 20.51 -23.62 25.36
CA LEU A 37 20.38 -24.96 25.95
C LEU A 37 21.69 -25.76 25.81
N MET A 38 22.25 -25.77 24.61
CA MET A 38 23.51 -26.47 24.34
C MET A 38 24.66 -25.83 25.11
N ALA A 39 24.71 -24.49 25.15
CA ALA A 39 25.70 -23.76 25.94
C ALA A 39 25.58 -24.06 27.44
N HIS A 40 24.35 -24.17 27.96
CA HIS A 40 24.09 -24.52 29.35
C HIS A 40 24.69 -25.88 29.69
N PHE A 41 24.32 -26.94 28.95
CA PHE A 41 24.87 -28.27 29.19
C PHE A 41 26.39 -28.37 28.97
N ALA A 42 26.97 -27.50 28.14
CA ALA A 42 28.42 -27.41 27.94
C ALA A 42 29.13 -26.57 29.02
N ASN A 43 28.41 -25.87 29.90
CA ASN A 43 29.01 -24.96 30.87
C ASN A 43 29.81 -25.73 31.94
N PRO A 44 31.13 -25.46 32.07
CA PRO A 44 31.95 -26.08 33.12
C PRO A 44 31.43 -25.83 34.54
N ALA A 45 30.68 -24.75 34.76
CA ALA A 45 30.05 -24.43 36.04
C ALA A 45 28.96 -25.43 36.46
N LEU A 46 28.40 -26.21 35.53
CA LEU A 46 27.51 -27.33 35.85
C LEU A 46 28.25 -28.57 36.36
N GLY A 47 29.53 -28.73 36.03
CA GLY A 47 30.34 -29.90 36.39
C GLY A 47 30.33 -30.25 37.89
N PRO A 48 30.50 -29.28 38.80
CA PRO A 48 30.35 -29.53 40.24
C PRO A 48 28.94 -29.98 40.65
N CYS A 49 27.89 -29.46 40.01
CA CYS A 49 26.50 -29.83 40.32
C CYS A 49 26.16 -31.24 39.82
N THR A 50 26.59 -31.61 38.61
CA THR A 50 26.40 -32.95 38.06
C THR A 50 27.22 -33.99 38.83
N ALA A 51 28.46 -33.65 39.24
CA ALA A 51 29.27 -34.49 40.11
C ALA A 51 28.65 -34.67 41.51
N ALA A 52 28.10 -33.60 42.09
CA ALA A 52 27.39 -33.67 43.38
C ALA A 52 26.11 -34.51 43.27
N HIS A 53 25.36 -34.40 42.17
CA HIS A 53 24.20 -35.26 41.92
C HIS A 53 24.61 -36.74 41.81
N GLY A 54 25.70 -37.06 41.11
CA GLY A 54 26.23 -38.42 41.06
C GLY A 54 26.68 -38.97 42.41
N ALA A 55 27.07 -38.10 43.35
CA ALA A 55 27.53 -38.48 44.69
C ALA A 55 26.42 -38.52 45.76
N LEU A 56 25.38 -37.68 45.63
CA LEU A 56 24.35 -37.45 46.64
C LEU A 56 22.93 -37.81 46.18
N GLY A 57 22.69 -37.83 44.88
CA GLY A 57 21.41 -38.14 44.27
C GLY A 57 21.17 -39.65 44.14
N VAL A 58 19.89 -40.01 44.00
CA VAL A 58 19.45 -41.37 43.68
C VAL A 58 18.61 -41.28 42.42
N GLY A 59 19.07 -41.88 41.32
CA GLY A 59 18.37 -41.83 40.02
C GLY A 59 19.19 -41.12 38.92
N GLY A 60 18.59 -41.01 37.74
CA GLY A 60 19.12 -40.21 36.62
C GLY A 60 18.44 -38.84 36.53
N PHE A 61 18.83 -38.06 35.51
CA PHE A 61 18.15 -36.80 35.19
C PHE A 61 17.06 -37.06 34.16
N ASP A 62 15.81 -36.74 34.51
CA ASP A 62 14.70 -36.68 33.58
C ASP A 62 14.52 -35.23 33.10
N LEU A 63 14.58 -35.02 31.79
CA LEU A 63 14.45 -33.72 31.14
C LEU A 63 13.16 -33.67 30.33
N ASN A 64 12.24 -32.79 30.71
CA ASN A 64 11.03 -32.50 29.95
C ASN A 64 11.23 -31.20 29.18
N ILE A 65 11.11 -31.27 27.85
CA ILE A 65 11.23 -30.10 26.98
C ILE A 65 9.86 -29.79 26.41
N TYR A 66 9.33 -28.63 26.74
CA TYR A 66 8.11 -28.05 26.16
C TYR A 66 8.54 -26.99 25.15
N GLY A 67 8.03 -27.07 23.92
CA GLY A 67 8.46 -26.20 22.83
C GLY A 67 8.79 -26.94 21.54
N VAL A 68 9.41 -26.23 20.59
CA VAL A 68 9.85 -26.79 19.29
C VAL A 68 11.39 -26.78 19.24
N PRO A 69 12.08 -27.76 19.87
CA PRO A 69 13.54 -27.78 19.86
C PRO A 69 14.08 -28.10 18.47
N SER A 70 15.17 -27.43 18.09
CA SER A 70 15.82 -27.66 16.80
C SER A 70 16.38 -29.07 16.68
N THR A 71 16.57 -29.55 15.44
CA THR A 71 17.22 -30.85 15.18
C THR A 71 18.60 -30.94 15.84
N ALA A 72 19.37 -29.84 15.84
CA ALA A 72 20.68 -29.79 16.48
C ALA A 72 20.60 -30.03 18.00
N VAL A 73 19.60 -29.45 18.68
CA VAL A 73 19.35 -29.70 20.11
C VAL A 73 18.97 -31.16 20.36
N LYS A 74 18.08 -31.73 19.53
CA LYS A 74 17.68 -33.14 19.65
C LYS A 74 18.86 -34.08 19.47
N ASP A 75 19.72 -33.83 18.48
CA ASP A 75 20.92 -34.63 18.21
C ASP A 75 21.94 -34.49 19.35
N PHE A 76 22.15 -33.28 19.86
CA PHE A 76 23.01 -33.02 21.01
C PHE A 76 22.54 -33.81 22.23
N LEU A 77 21.26 -33.72 22.59
CA LEU A 77 20.69 -34.43 23.74
C LEU A 77 20.66 -35.95 23.55
N ALA A 78 20.40 -36.44 22.34
CA ALA A 78 20.48 -37.87 22.03
C ALA A 78 21.91 -38.43 22.20
N SER A 79 22.93 -37.59 22.06
CA SER A 79 24.33 -37.97 22.26
C SER A 79 24.78 -37.93 23.73
N ALA A 80 23.96 -37.38 24.64
CA ALA A 80 24.28 -37.21 26.05
C ALA A 80 23.89 -38.46 26.88
N PRO A 81 24.86 -39.27 27.35
CA PRO A 81 24.54 -40.51 28.07
C PRO A 81 23.94 -40.22 29.46
N GLY A 82 22.82 -40.85 29.79
CA GLY A 82 22.26 -40.86 31.14
C GLY A 82 21.18 -39.80 31.44
N ILE A 83 20.72 -39.06 30.44
CA ILE A 83 19.58 -38.13 30.55
C ILE A 83 18.40 -38.73 29.78
N ALA A 84 17.28 -38.97 30.45
CA ALA A 84 16.05 -39.37 29.78
C ALA A 84 15.30 -38.12 29.34
N VAL A 85 15.09 -37.94 28.04
CA VAL A 85 14.45 -36.74 27.49
C VAL A 85 13.06 -37.06 26.96
N THR A 86 12.07 -36.29 27.40
CA THR A 86 10.71 -36.31 26.85
C THR A 86 10.43 -34.97 26.18
N TYR A 87 10.01 -35.04 24.91
CA TYR A 87 9.68 -33.87 24.11
C TYR A 87 8.15 -33.71 24.05
N TYR A 88 7.67 -32.57 24.52
CA TYR A 88 6.29 -32.11 24.41
C TYR A 88 6.29 -31.01 23.35
N GLU A 89 6.06 -31.41 22.11
CA GLU A 89 6.10 -30.47 20.98
C GLU A 89 4.86 -29.58 20.98
N SER A 90 5.09 -28.26 20.95
CA SER A 90 4.02 -27.27 20.94
C SER A 90 3.27 -27.28 19.62
N PHE A 91 1.94 -27.34 19.69
CA PHE A 91 1.04 -27.17 18.55
C PHE A 91 0.79 -25.70 18.27
N TYR A 92 0.67 -24.90 19.32
CA TYR A 92 0.42 -23.45 19.27
C TYR A 92 1.29 -22.79 20.33
N GLY A 93 1.70 -21.54 20.11
CA GLY A 93 2.50 -20.83 21.08
C GLY A 93 3.06 -19.50 20.62
N TYR A 94 3.28 -18.60 21.56
CA TYR A 94 3.98 -17.35 21.34
C TYR A 94 5.02 -17.09 22.44
N SER A 95 6.00 -16.26 22.12
CA SER A 95 7.00 -15.75 23.07
C SER A 95 7.21 -14.28 22.78
N HIS A 96 6.89 -13.38 23.72
CA HIS A 96 7.10 -11.93 23.57
C HIS A 96 8.55 -11.50 23.87
N ILE A 97 9.46 -12.45 24.06
CA ILE A 97 10.86 -12.19 24.37
C ILE A 97 11.68 -12.35 23.07
N TYR A 98 12.02 -11.23 22.42
CA TYR A 98 12.83 -11.18 21.19
C TYR A 98 14.02 -10.21 21.33
N GLY A 99 15.23 -10.65 20.97
CA GLY A 99 16.41 -9.78 20.82
C GLY A 99 17.25 -9.54 22.10
N ASN A 100 18.44 -8.97 21.91
CA ASN A 100 19.49 -8.76 22.93
C ASN A 100 19.00 -7.91 24.12
N CYS A 101 18.39 -8.56 25.11
CA CYS A 101 18.02 -7.96 26.38
C CYS A 101 19.29 -7.76 27.23
N THR A 102 19.95 -6.61 27.12
CA THR A 102 21.11 -6.32 27.96
C THR A 102 20.69 -6.14 29.42
N THR A 103 21.24 -7.01 30.26
CA THR A 103 21.22 -7.07 31.74
C THR A 103 20.83 -5.78 32.47
N ILE A 104 19.81 -5.88 33.33
CA ILE A 104 19.75 -5.10 34.59
C ILE A 104 20.27 -6.00 35.70
N ALA A 105 21.31 -5.55 36.38
CA ALA A 105 21.76 -6.11 37.64
C ALA A 105 20.86 -5.57 38.76
N ASP A 106 19.90 -6.36 39.24
CA ASP A 106 19.46 -6.25 40.63
C ASP A 106 19.13 -7.64 41.22
N PRO A 107 20.01 -8.21 42.07
CA PRO A 107 19.81 -9.51 42.67
C PRO A 107 18.86 -9.42 43.87
N ALA A 108 17.55 -9.38 43.62
CA ALA A 108 16.56 -9.58 44.67
C ALA A 108 16.21 -11.08 44.80
N TYR A 109 17.10 -11.85 45.43
CA TYR A 109 16.79 -13.20 45.86
C TYR A 109 15.69 -13.16 46.94
N GLY A 110 14.50 -13.67 46.62
CA GLY A 110 13.35 -13.72 47.53
C GLY A 110 12.20 -12.74 47.23
N GLY A 111 12.24 -12.00 46.12
CA GLY A 111 11.07 -11.29 45.58
C GLY A 111 10.11 -12.23 44.83
N LEU A 112 8.93 -11.74 44.43
CA LEU A 112 8.01 -12.46 43.54
C LEU A 112 8.65 -12.60 42.15
N LEU A 113 9.52 -13.60 41.98
CA LEU A 113 10.02 -13.98 40.66
C LEU A 113 8.84 -14.42 39.77
N PRO A 114 8.99 -14.29 38.44
CA PRO A 114 8.05 -14.85 37.48
C PRO A 114 7.83 -16.34 37.71
N ILE A 115 6.67 -16.81 37.27
CA ILE A 115 6.15 -18.15 37.50
C ILE A 115 6.09 -18.87 36.16
N VAL A 116 6.43 -20.17 36.18
CA VAL A 116 6.05 -21.09 35.11
C VAL A 116 4.88 -21.94 35.56
N THR A 117 3.83 -21.98 34.74
CA THR A 117 2.71 -22.89 34.91
C THR A 117 2.75 -23.96 33.85
N VAL A 118 2.51 -25.22 34.24
CA VAL A 118 2.25 -26.34 33.36
C VAL A 118 0.90 -26.93 33.74
N ALA A 119 -0.15 -26.62 33.01
CA ALA A 119 -1.49 -27.17 33.23
C ALA A 119 -1.66 -28.43 32.39
N GLY A 120 -1.97 -29.57 32.98
CA GLY A 120 -2.34 -30.80 32.29
C GLY A 120 -3.84 -30.86 32.01
N LEU A 121 -4.21 -31.29 30.79
CA LEU A 121 -5.58 -31.29 30.29
C LEU A 121 -5.88 -32.58 29.56
N TYR A 122 -7.14 -33.03 29.65
CA TYR A 122 -7.59 -34.25 28.98
C TYR A 122 -8.82 -33.96 28.13
N THR A 123 -8.84 -34.55 26.94
CA THR A 123 -9.96 -34.51 26.01
C THR A 123 -10.79 -35.78 26.10
N LYS A 124 -12.08 -35.69 25.77
CA LYS A 124 -12.93 -36.87 25.61
C LYS A 124 -12.39 -37.68 24.42
N PRO A 125 -12.32 -39.02 24.53
CA PRO A 125 -11.90 -39.85 23.40
C PRO A 125 -12.78 -39.64 22.16
N GLY A 126 -12.18 -39.79 20.98
CA GLY A 126 -12.86 -39.68 19.69
C GLY A 126 -12.39 -38.48 18.88
N LEU A 127 -12.10 -38.71 17.60
CA LEU A 127 -11.44 -37.73 16.72
C LEU A 127 -12.18 -36.38 16.68
N GLY A 128 -13.52 -36.39 16.58
CA GLY A 128 -14.31 -35.16 16.55
C GLY A 128 -14.21 -34.32 17.83
N ASN A 129 -14.14 -34.95 19.00
CA ASN A 129 -13.97 -34.21 20.27
C ASN A 129 -12.58 -33.57 20.35
N VAL A 130 -11.54 -34.31 19.93
CA VAL A 130 -10.17 -33.78 19.88
C VAL A 130 -10.09 -32.60 18.92
N THR A 131 -10.72 -32.68 17.75
CA THR A 131 -10.75 -31.58 16.77
C THR A 131 -11.43 -30.33 17.32
N GLU A 132 -12.64 -30.44 17.88
CA GLU A 132 -13.35 -29.30 18.47
C GLU A 132 -12.59 -28.70 19.66
N TYR A 133 -11.91 -29.54 20.44
CA TYR A 133 -11.10 -29.10 21.56
C TYR A 133 -9.86 -28.33 21.11
N LEU A 134 -9.18 -28.78 20.06
CA LEU A 134 -8.05 -28.08 19.46
C LEU A 134 -8.49 -26.74 18.85
N LEU A 135 -9.61 -26.69 18.14
CA LEU A 135 -10.19 -25.46 17.61
C LEU A 135 -10.47 -24.42 18.72
N ALA A 136 -11.03 -24.85 19.84
CA ALA A 136 -11.26 -23.98 20.98
C ALA A 136 -9.95 -23.46 21.60
N ALA A 137 -8.92 -24.33 21.70
CA ALA A 137 -7.60 -23.95 22.19
C ALA A 137 -6.95 -22.89 21.28
N THR A 138 -7.00 -23.09 19.95
CA THR A 138 -6.46 -22.15 18.95
C THR A 138 -7.10 -20.77 19.06
N ARG A 139 -8.43 -20.70 19.16
CA ARG A 139 -9.15 -19.42 19.30
C ARG A 139 -8.75 -18.67 20.57
N ALA A 140 -8.59 -19.40 21.67
CA ALA A 140 -8.16 -18.81 22.93
C ALA A 140 -6.71 -18.30 22.84
N MET A 141 -5.79 -19.11 22.32
CA MET A 141 -4.38 -18.76 22.11
C MET A 141 -4.22 -17.44 21.35
N ASN A 142 -4.86 -17.32 20.18
CA ASN A 142 -4.74 -16.13 19.33
C ASN A 142 -5.23 -14.85 20.04
N THR A 143 -6.21 -14.98 20.94
CA THR A 143 -6.74 -13.84 21.69
C THR A 143 -5.85 -13.51 22.89
N ILE A 144 -5.39 -14.54 23.61
CA ILE A 144 -4.56 -14.42 24.81
C ILE A 144 -3.22 -13.75 24.47
N GLU A 145 -2.61 -14.13 23.35
CA GLU A 145 -1.36 -13.51 22.84
C GLU A 145 -1.41 -11.99 22.80
N LEU A 146 -2.55 -11.45 22.35
CA LEU A 146 -2.73 -10.02 22.10
C LEU A 146 -3.21 -9.24 23.33
N THR A 147 -3.73 -9.93 24.34
CA THR A 147 -4.46 -9.30 25.46
C THR A 147 -3.74 -9.39 26.80
N GLU A 148 -2.63 -10.13 26.87
CA GLU A 148 -1.94 -10.43 28.14
C GLU A 148 -0.46 -9.99 28.14
N PRO A 149 -0.18 -8.68 28.30
CA PRO A 149 1.18 -8.12 28.20
C PRO A 149 2.14 -8.56 29.32
N ARG A 150 1.63 -9.23 30.37
CA ARG A 150 2.41 -9.76 31.50
C ARG A 150 2.61 -11.29 31.42
N MET A 151 2.23 -11.89 30.30
CA MET A 151 2.50 -13.27 29.94
C MET A 151 3.50 -13.28 28.78
N TRP A 152 4.74 -13.70 29.06
CA TRP A 152 5.84 -13.58 28.10
C TRP A 152 6.04 -14.82 27.25
N HIS A 153 5.61 -15.97 27.72
CA HIS A 153 5.57 -17.20 26.95
C HIS A 153 4.26 -17.89 27.24
N HIS A 154 3.62 -18.41 26.20
CA HIS A 154 2.47 -19.27 26.34
C HIS A 154 2.43 -20.25 25.19
N THR A 155 2.34 -21.53 25.50
CA THR A 155 2.35 -22.60 24.52
C THR A 155 1.36 -23.68 24.91
N PHE A 156 0.96 -24.46 23.90
CA PHE A 156 0.02 -25.56 24.03
C PHE A 156 0.61 -26.81 23.38
N GLU A 157 1.02 -27.77 24.20
CA GLU A 157 1.67 -29.01 23.78
C GLU A 157 0.71 -30.20 23.80
N LYS A 158 0.98 -31.19 22.95
CA LYS A 158 0.36 -32.51 23.06
C LYS A 158 1.30 -33.45 23.78
N ASP A 159 0.73 -34.36 24.58
CA ASP A 159 1.49 -35.45 25.15
C ASP A 159 2.01 -36.39 24.04
N PRO A 160 3.30 -36.75 24.04
CA PRO A 160 3.88 -37.59 23.01
C PRO A 160 3.38 -39.04 23.03
N VAL A 161 2.75 -39.49 24.13
CA VAL A 161 2.26 -40.85 24.33
C VAL A 161 0.74 -40.92 24.33
N ASP A 162 0.09 -39.98 25.04
CA ASP A 162 -1.37 -39.94 25.15
C ASP A 162 -1.99 -38.89 24.22
N GLY A 163 -2.56 -39.35 23.11
CA GLY A 163 -3.19 -38.47 22.12
C GLY A 163 -4.41 -37.69 22.60
N THR A 164 -4.91 -37.96 23.81
CA THR A 164 -6.01 -37.21 24.45
C THR A 164 -5.53 -36.20 25.49
N LYS A 165 -4.23 -36.20 25.82
CA LYS A 165 -3.64 -35.35 26.86
C LYS A 165 -2.85 -34.19 26.24
N PHE A 166 -3.01 -33.03 26.83
CA PHE A 166 -2.37 -31.78 26.41
C PHE A 166 -1.81 -31.03 27.61
N TYR A 167 -0.92 -30.08 27.33
CA TYR A 167 -0.34 -29.19 28.33
C TYR A 167 -0.49 -27.75 27.87
N TRP A 168 -0.87 -26.85 28.77
CA TRP A 168 -0.64 -25.42 28.60
C TRP A 168 0.58 -25.05 29.43
N VAL A 169 1.60 -24.53 28.77
CA VAL A 169 2.79 -24.02 29.44
C VAL A 169 2.79 -22.51 29.34
N SER A 170 3.07 -21.84 30.44
CA SER A 170 3.07 -20.38 30.47
C SER A 170 4.20 -19.88 31.35
N PHE A 171 4.79 -18.76 30.95
CA PHE A 171 5.79 -18.05 31.74
C PHE A 171 5.39 -16.59 31.87
N LEU A 172 5.15 -16.16 33.11
CA LEU A 172 4.43 -14.92 33.37
C LEU A 172 4.62 -14.41 34.80
N GLU A 173 4.17 -13.18 35.05
CA GLU A 173 4.13 -12.61 36.39
C GLU A 173 2.89 -13.03 37.18
N ASN A 174 2.92 -12.86 38.50
CA ASN A 174 1.78 -13.17 39.38
C ASN A 174 0.51 -12.43 38.96
N GLU A 175 0.60 -11.13 38.64
CA GLU A 175 -0.54 -10.36 38.17
C GLU A 175 -0.96 -10.75 36.75
N GLY A 176 0.00 -11.18 35.91
CA GLY A 176 -0.30 -11.77 34.61
C GLY A 176 -1.18 -13.02 34.76
N LEU A 177 -0.95 -13.83 35.79
CA LEU A 177 -1.69 -15.09 35.98
C LEU A 177 -3.13 -14.82 36.40
N LEU A 178 -3.32 -13.79 37.24
CA LEU A 178 -4.65 -13.31 37.60
C LEU A 178 -5.37 -12.75 36.38
N ALA A 179 -4.70 -11.90 35.58
CA ALA A 179 -5.28 -11.35 34.36
C ALA A 179 -5.68 -12.45 33.36
N HIS A 180 -4.82 -13.46 33.22
CA HIS A 180 -5.07 -14.64 32.39
C HIS A 180 -6.36 -15.36 32.78
N PHE A 181 -6.54 -15.62 34.08
CA PHE A 181 -7.76 -16.27 34.56
C PHE A 181 -9.03 -15.44 34.35
N TYR A 182 -8.93 -14.11 34.26
CA TYR A 182 -10.06 -13.23 33.95
C TYR A 182 -10.24 -12.98 32.46
N ASN A 183 -9.38 -13.50 31.60
CA ASN A 183 -9.47 -13.29 30.17
C ASN A 183 -10.75 -13.96 29.61
N PRO A 184 -11.65 -13.21 28.95
CA PRO A 184 -12.85 -13.78 28.35
C PRO A 184 -12.57 -14.92 27.35
N ALA A 185 -11.44 -14.86 26.64
CA ALA A 185 -11.03 -15.90 25.71
C ALA A 185 -10.71 -17.21 26.42
N LEU A 186 -10.04 -17.14 27.58
CA LEU A 186 -9.85 -18.29 28.44
C LEU A 186 -11.21 -18.79 28.95
N GLY A 187 -12.13 -17.90 29.35
CA GLY A 187 -13.49 -18.28 29.74
C GLY A 187 -14.27 -19.06 28.65
N ALA A 188 -14.15 -18.64 27.39
CA ALA A 188 -14.74 -19.36 26.25
C ALA A 188 -14.11 -20.75 26.06
N TYR A 189 -12.78 -20.85 26.22
CA TYR A 189 -12.09 -22.13 26.23
C TYR A 189 -12.54 -23.04 27.38
N MET A 190 -12.73 -22.50 28.58
CA MET A 190 -13.22 -23.25 29.74
C MET A 190 -14.61 -23.85 29.47
N ALA A 191 -15.48 -23.11 28.79
CA ALA A 191 -16.79 -23.62 28.36
C ALA A 191 -16.66 -24.77 27.35
N ALA A 192 -15.75 -24.64 26.37
CA ALA A 192 -15.45 -25.70 25.41
C ALA A 192 -14.81 -26.93 26.08
N HIS A 193 -13.95 -26.73 27.08
CA HIS A 193 -13.40 -27.80 27.90
C HIS A 193 -14.50 -28.57 28.64
N GLY A 194 -15.54 -27.89 29.14
CA GLY A 194 -16.71 -28.59 29.70
C GLY A 194 -17.45 -29.47 28.69
N ALA A 195 -17.51 -29.05 27.42
CA ALA A 195 -18.17 -29.79 26.35
C ALA A 195 -17.33 -30.97 25.84
N TYR A 196 -16.03 -30.78 25.62
CA TYR A 196 -15.16 -31.72 24.89
C TYR A 196 -14.00 -32.28 25.73
N GLY A 197 -13.72 -31.70 26.90
CA GLY A 197 -12.70 -32.13 27.85
C GLY A 197 -13.19 -33.15 28.89
N VAL A 198 -12.27 -33.66 29.69
CA VAL A 198 -12.53 -34.58 30.81
C VAL A 198 -11.85 -34.04 32.07
N GLY A 199 -12.61 -33.91 33.14
CA GLY A 199 -12.08 -33.50 34.44
C GLY A 199 -11.87 -31.98 34.55
N GLY A 200 -10.94 -31.59 35.42
CA GLY A 200 -10.47 -30.22 35.56
C GLY A 200 -9.00 -30.11 35.16
N PHE A 201 -8.39 -28.97 35.46
CA PHE A 201 -6.98 -28.70 35.16
C PHE A 201 -6.11 -29.17 36.32
N ASP A 202 -5.07 -29.95 36.01
CA ASP A 202 -3.99 -30.24 36.94
C ASP A 202 -2.85 -29.24 36.71
N LEU A 203 -2.80 -28.20 37.55
CA LEU A 203 -1.85 -27.10 37.41
C LEU A 203 -0.59 -27.37 38.24
N ASN A 204 0.55 -27.49 37.57
CA ASN A 204 1.86 -27.44 38.22
C ASN A 204 2.39 -26.01 38.14
N LEU A 205 2.61 -25.39 39.30
CA LEU A 205 3.10 -24.02 39.38
C LEU A 205 4.51 -24.04 39.97
N TYR A 206 5.48 -23.63 39.16
CA TYR A 206 6.88 -23.49 39.53
C TYR A 206 7.21 -22.01 39.74
N GLY A 207 7.74 -21.67 40.91
CA GLY A 207 7.96 -20.27 41.26
C GLY A 207 7.46 -19.90 42.65
N THR A 208 7.39 -18.60 42.92
CA THR A 208 6.78 -18.06 44.15
C THR A 208 5.44 -17.39 43.83
N ALA A 209 4.35 -18.15 43.98
CA ALA A 209 2.98 -17.62 43.84
C ALA A 209 2.57 -16.72 45.02
N SER A 210 2.00 -15.56 44.69
CA SER A 210 1.47 -14.57 45.63
C SER A 210 0.27 -15.12 46.41
N ALA A 211 -0.06 -14.45 47.52
CA ALA A 211 -1.22 -14.84 48.32
C ALA A 211 -2.54 -14.69 47.53
N GLU A 212 -2.60 -13.69 46.65
CA GLU A 212 -3.72 -13.40 45.77
C GLU A 212 -3.93 -14.51 44.73
N VAL A 213 -2.86 -14.93 44.04
CA VAL A 213 -2.89 -16.06 43.10
C VAL A 213 -3.34 -17.34 43.79
N LYS A 214 -2.75 -17.66 44.95
CA LYS A 214 -3.13 -18.85 45.73
C LYS A 214 -4.59 -18.82 46.17
N SER A 215 -5.07 -17.65 46.61
CA SER A 215 -6.47 -17.46 47.02
C SER A 215 -7.42 -17.62 45.84
N PHE A 216 -7.08 -17.04 44.68
CA PHE A 216 -7.86 -17.17 43.46
C PHE A 216 -7.98 -18.64 43.04
N ILE A 217 -6.85 -19.34 42.88
CA ILE A 217 -6.81 -20.76 42.47
C ILE A 217 -7.64 -21.63 43.42
N ALA A 218 -7.49 -21.43 44.73
CA ALA A 218 -8.27 -22.14 45.73
C ALA A 218 -9.78 -21.88 45.60
N SER A 219 -10.19 -20.63 45.34
CA SER A 219 -11.60 -20.27 45.13
C SER A 219 -12.18 -20.81 43.83
N ALA A 220 -11.35 -20.94 42.79
CA ALA A 220 -11.72 -21.51 41.49
C ALA A 220 -11.80 -23.05 41.52
N GLY A 221 -11.31 -23.69 42.58
CA GLY A 221 -11.32 -25.15 42.74
C GLY A 221 -10.36 -25.87 41.79
N ILE A 222 -9.33 -25.19 41.31
CA ILE A 222 -8.32 -25.76 40.39
C ILE A 222 -7.37 -26.66 41.20
N SER A 223 -7.13 -27.88 40.73
CA SER A 223 -6.14 -28.80 41.30
C SER A 223 -4.75 -28.22 41.04
N THR A 224 -3.97 -27.91 42.09
CA THR A 224 -2.67 -27.24 41.91
C THR A 224 -1.59 -27.78 42.83
N THR A 225 -0.44 -28.10 42.25
CA THR A 225 0.80 -28.43 42.95
C THR A 225 1.74 -27.23 42.88
N TYR A 226 2.16 -26.73 44.04
CA TYR A 226 3.06 -25.58 44.14
C TYR A 226 4.49 -26.05 44.39
N TYR A 227 5.37 -25.87 43.41
CA TYR A 227 6.80 -26.13 43.50
C TYR A 227 7.51 -24.83 43.89
N GLN A 228 7.80 -24.69 45.17
CA GLN A 228 8.37 -23.47 45.73
C GLN A 228 9.84 -23.34 45.31
N SER A 229 10.19 -22.19 44.73
CA SER A 229 11.58 -21.88 44.41
C SER A 229 12.42 -21.68 45.67
N LEU A 230 13.55 -22.39 45.74
CA LEU A 230 14.57 -22.24 46.78
C LEU A 230 15.68 -21.28 46.35
N SER A 231 15.98 -21.23 45.05
CA SER A 231 16.96 -20.31 44.46
C SER A 231 16.69 -20.15 42.97
N GLY A 232 17.08 -19.02 42.39
CA GLY A 232 16.96 -18.80 40.96
C GLY A 232 17.24 -17.35 40.58
N TYR A 233 17.21 -17.09 39.27
CA TYR A 233 17.35 -15.75 38.71
C TYR A 233 16.48 -15.60 37.46
N THR A 234 16.15 -14.36 37.13
CA THR A 234 15.47 -13.98 35.88
C THR A 234 16.22 -12.80 35.28
N ARG A 235 16.54 -12.86 33.99
CA ARG A 235 17.27 -11.82 33.24
C ARG A 235 16.36 -10.87 32.47
N ILE A 236 15.06 -10.98 32.67
CA ILE A 236 14.07 -10.17 31.96
C ILE A 236 13.89 -8.88 32.76
N PRO A 237 14.30 -7.72 32.21
CA PRO A 237 14.17 -6.47 32.93
C PRO A 237 12.69 -6.13 33.16
N ASN A 238 12.39 -5.35 34.21
CA ASN A 238 11.13 -4.62 34.28
C ASN A 238 10.98 -3.86 32.95
N MET A 239 9.94 -4.18 32.19
CA MET A 239 9.76 -3.78 30.79
C MET A 239 9.23 -2.35 30.68
N PRO A 240 10.11 -1.35 30.60
CA PRO A 240 9.91 -0.34 29.57
C PRO A 240 10.91 -0.45 28.41
N GLN A 241 11.95 -1.28 28.49
CA GLN A 241 13.13 -1.15 27.59
C GLN A 241 13.67 -2.44 26.98
N CYS A 242 12.98 -3.57 27.09
CA CYS A 242 13.26 -4.73 26.25
C CYS A 242 12.00 -5.01 25.43
N GLY A 243 12.05 -4.69 24.13
CA GLY A 243 10.91 -4.91 23.23
C GLY A 243 9.74 -3.95 23.36
N GLN A 244 9.91 -2.73 23.91
CA GLN A 244 9.04 -1.64 23.47
C GLN A 244 9.44 -1.25 22.05
N ILE A 245 8.82 -1.87 21.04
CA ILE A 245 8.44 -1.09 19.86
C ILE A 245 7.35 -0.15 20.38
N ALA A 246 7.75 1.07 20.72
CA ALA A 246 6.94 2.23 21.12
C ALA A 246 5.51 1.95 21.62
N GLN A 247 5.36 1.66 22.92
CA GLN A 247 4.25 2.28 23.66
C GLN A 247 4.81 3.51 24.36
N THR A 248 4.92 4.61 23.60
CA THR A 248 5.13 5.93 24.17
C THR A 248 3.92 6.28 25.03
N THR A 249 4.24 6.66 26.27
CA THR A 249 3.40 7.32 27.27
C THR A 249 2.05 7.85 26.76
N ALA A 250 0.98 7.35 27.39
CA ALA A 250 -0.39 7.85 27.37
C ALA A 250 -0.51 9.34 27.04
N SER A 251 -0.79 9.62 25.77
CA SER A 251 -1.44 10.83 25.31
C SER A 251 -2.95 10.57 25.38
N ASN A 252 -3.70 11.48 26.00
CA ASN A 252 -5.16 11.44 26.11
C ASN A 252 -5.84 11.72 24.75
N ASP A 253 -5.34 11.14 23.67
CA ASP A 253 -5.88 11.31 22.33
C ASP A 253 -7.05 10.33 22.11
N PRO A 254 -8.27 10.82 21.82
CA PRO A 254 -9.42 9.97 21.48
C PRO A 254 -9.23 9.12 20.20
N ASN A 255 -8.10 9.21 19.49
CA ASN A 255 -7.75 8.40 18.32
C ASN A 255 -6.75 7.24 18.58
N SER A 256 -6.57 6.79 19.83
CA SER A 256 -5.62 5.71 20.13
C SER A 256 -6.17 4.31 19.81
N TRP A 257 -5.60 3.69 18.77
CA TRP A 257 -5.78 2.32 18.26
C TRP A 257 -5.29 1.24 19.22
N GLN A 258 -5.84 1.20 20.44
CA GLN A 258 -5.56 0.13 21.39
C GLN A 258 -6.84 -0.35 22.04
N THR A 259 -7.28 -1.57 21.68
CA THR A 259 -7.83 -2.60 22.58
C THR A 259 -8.42 -3.76 21.76
N GLY A 260 -7.76 -4.92 21.76
CA GLY A 260 -8.42 -6.23 21.80
C GLY A 260 -9.36 -6.69 20.67
N ASN A 261 -9.37 -6.08 19.48
CA ASN A 261 -10.26 -6.52 18.39
C ASN A 261 -9.53 -7.31 17.29
N MET A 262 -10.26 -8.29 16.77
CA MET A 262 -9.86 -9.39 15.89
C MET A 262 -8.94 -8.99 14.72
N LEU A 263 -8.16 -9.97 14.22
CA LEU A 263 -7.43 -9.87 12.95
C LEU A 263 -8.27 -9.12 11.90
N PRO A 264 -7.67 -8.18 11.14
CA PRO A 264 -8.37 -7.46 10.08
C PRO A 264 -9.03 -8.44 9.11
N VAL A 265 -10.14 -8.02 8.52
CA VAL A 265 -10.95 -8.83 7.62
C VAL A 265 -10.72 -8.36 6.18
N ILE A 266 -10.62 -9.32 5.27
CA ILE A 266 -10.71 -9.06 3.82
C ILE A 266 -12.17 -9.17 3.42
N THR A 267 -12.73 -8.13 2.83
CA THR A 267 -14.06 -8.17 2.23
C THR A 267 -13.96 -8.14 0.72
N VAL A 268 -14.68 -9.05 0.04
CA VAL A 268 -14.84 -9.05 -1.41
C VAL A 268 -16.34 -8.99 -1.70
N ALA A 269 -16.83 -7.84 -2.16
CA ALA A 269 -18.22 -7.57 -2.47
C ALA A 269 -18.44 -7.47 -3.98
N GLY A 270 -18.94 -8.55 -4.58
CA GLY A 270 -19.30 -8.58 -6.00
C GLY A 270 -20.57 -7.78 -6.30
N VAL A 271 -20.52 -6.97 -7.34
CA VAL A 271 -21.65 -6.19 -7.87
C VAL A 271 -21.77 -6.38 -9.38
N ARG A 272 -22.99 -6.16 -9.90
CA ARG A 272 -23.26 -6.23 -11.33
C ARG A 272 -23.98 -4.97 -11.80
N VAL A 273 -23.59 -4.47 -12.95
CA VAL A 273 -24.14 -3.28 -13.60
C VAL A 273 -25.11 -3.68 -14.70
N LYS A 274 -26.16 -2.88 -14.92
CA LYS A 274 -27.07 -3.07 -16.07
C LYS A 274 -26.27 -2.96 -17.37
N PRO A 275 -26.47 -3.85 -18.35
CA PRO A 275 -25.80 -3.77 -19.64
C PRO A 275 -26.04 -2.43 -20.33
N GLY A 276 -25.02 -1.91 -21.01
CA GLY A 276 -25.05 -0.64 -21.73
C GLY A 276 -23.92 0.28 -21.28
N GLN A 277 -23.15 0.80 -22.24
CA GLN A 277 -21.94 1.58 -21.96
C GLN A 277 -22.21 2.79 -21.05
N GLY A 278 -23.33 3.50 -21.26
CA GLY A 278 -23.72 4.61 -20.40
C GLY A 278 -23.96 4.21 -18.93
N ASN A 279 -24.58 3.06 -18.66
CA ASN A 279 -24.79 2.58 -17.29
C ASN A 279 -23.46 2.26 -16.60
N VAL A 280 -22.51 1.66 -17.31
CA VAL A 280 -21.18 1.35 -16.78
C VAL A 280 -20.40 2.62 -16.46
N THR A 281 -20.44 3.62 -17.35
CA THR A 281 -19.80 4.92 -17.12
C THR A 281 -20.38 5.62 -15.88
N GLU A 282 -21.71 5.74 -15.78
CA GLU A 282 -22.35 6.37 -14.62
C GLU A 282 -22.11 5.60 -13.31
N TYR A 283 -22.04 4.27 -13.39
CA TYR A 283 -21.76 3.43 -12.23
C TYR A 283 -20.30 3.59 -11.74
N LEU A 284 -19.33 3.66 -12.65
CA LEU A 284 -17.93 3.94 -12.32
C LEU A 284 -17.74 5.34 -11.75
N PHE A 285 -18.47 6.32 -12.27
CA PHE A 285 -18.49 7.68 -11.74
C PHE A 285 -18.99 7.71 -10.29
N ALA A 286 -20.11 7.04 -10.00
CA ALA A 286 -20.62 6.93 -8.64
C ALA A 286 -19.65 6.16 -7.71
N ALA A 287 -18.99 5.12 -8.21
CA ALA A 287 -17.97 4.39 -7.47
C ALA A 287 -16.77 5.28 -7.11
N ALA A 288 -16.28 6.10 -8.05
CA ALA A 288 -15.18 7.03 -7.81
C ALA A 288 -15.53 8.10 -6.77
N GLN A 289 -16.75 8.66 -6.82
CA GLN A 289 -17.20 9.61 -5.80
C GLN A 289 -17.26 8.98 -4.40
N ALA A 290 -17.79 7.76 -4.32
CA ALA A 290 -17.83 7.03 -3.05
C ALA A 290 -16.41 6.76 -2.54
N MET A 291 -15.50 6.29 -3.42
CA MET A 291 -14.10 6.04 -3.11
C MET A 291 -13.42 7.27 -2.48
N ASN A 292 -13.46 8.42 -3.15
CA ASN A 292 -12.80 9.63 -2.67
C ASN A 292 -13.37 10.11 -1.32
N ALA A 293 -14.68 9.97 -1.13
CA ALA A 293 -15.32 10.34 0.13
C ALA A 293 -14.95 9.36 1.27
N ILE A 294 -14.94 8.05 0.99
CA ILE A 294 -14.51 7.01 1.94
C ILE A 294 -13.05 7.24 2.32
N GLU A 295 -12.19 7.44 1.34
CA GLU A 295 -10.77 7.74 1.54
C GLU A 295 -10.59 8.92 2.49
N ALA A 296 -11.30 10.02 2.27
CA ALA A 296 -11.18 11.23 3.09
C ALA A 296 -11.78 11.10 4.50
N THR A 297 -12.69 10.15 4.74
CA THR A 297 -13.52 10.13 5.98
C THR A 297 -13.37 8.87 6.84
N GLU A 298 -12.77 7.80 6.33
CA GLU A 298 -12.66 6.51 7.01
C GLU A 298 -11.19 6.12 7.27
N PRO A 299 -10.56 6.62 8.35
CA PRO A 299 -9.16 6.32 8.64
C PRO A 299 -8.89 4.84 8.95
N GLY A 300 -9.93 4.06 9.31
CA GLY A 300 -9.82 2.62 9.52
C GLY A 300 -9.95 1.75 8.27
N MET A 301 -10.16 2.37 7.11
CA MET A 301 -10.14 1.70 5.83
C MET A 301 -8.70 1.65 5.31
N LEU A 302 -7.99 0.55 5.57
CA LEU A 302 -6.56 0.43 5.25
C LEU A 302 -6.31 0.20 3.76
N HIS A 303 -7.23 -0.51 3.10
CA HIS A 303 -7.20 -0.74 1.66
C HIS A 303 -8.64 -0.81 1.16
N HIS A 304 -8.91 -0.14 0.06
CA HIS A 304 -10.22 -0.15 -0.58
C HIS A 304 -10.08 0.07 -2.07
N THR A 305 -10.44 -0.94 -2.83
CA THR A 305 -10.25 -1.00 -4.28
C THR A 305 -11.53 -1.48 -4.96
N PHE A 306 -11.62 -1.16 -6.25
CA PHE A 306 -12.74 -1.51 -7.10
C PHE A 306 -12.23 -2.17 -8.37
N GLU A 307 -12.36 -3.48 -8.46
CA GLU A 307 -11.82 -4.32 -9.52
C GLU A 307 -12.87 -4.64 -10.58
N ARG A 308 -12.41 -4.81 -11.81
CA ARG A 308 -13.25 -5.32 -12.91
C ARG A 308 -13.05 -6.82 -13.08
N ASP A 309 -14.16 -7.54 -13.25
CA ASP A 309 -14.11 -8.95 -13.64
C ASP A 309 -13.52 -9.09 -15.07
N PRO A 310 -12.53 -9.96 -15.28
CA PRO A 310 -11.86 -10.08 -16.58
C PRO A 310 -12.73 -10.70 -17.67
N PHE A 311 -13.81 -11.39 -17.31
CA PHE A 311 -14.67 -12.12 -18.24
C PHE A 311 -16.04 -11.45 -18.43
N ASP A 312 -16.43 -10.57 -17.51
CA ASP A 312 -17.71 -9.86 -17.53
C ASP A 312 -17.49 -8.37 -17.26
N GLY A 313 -17.44 -7.56 -18.32
CA GLY A 313 -17.28 -6.10 -18.20
C GLY A 313 -18.42 -5.36 -17.49
N THR A 314 -19.48 -6.06 -17.07
CA THR A 314 -20.54 -5.52 -16.21
C THR A 314 -20.42 -5.96 -14.75
N LYS A 315 -19.48 -6.85 -14.42
CA LYS A 315 -19.24 -7.32 -13.06
C LYS A 315 -18.00 -6.66 -12.47
N PHE A 316 -18.13 -6.23 -11.23
CA PHE A 316 -17.06 -5.59 -10.47
C PHE A 316 -17.02 -6.12 -9.05
N TYR A 317 -15.91 -5.90 -8.37
CA TYR A 317 -15.73 -6.28 -6.98
C TYR A 317 -15.27 -5.05 -6.21
N TRP A 318 -15.89 -4.80 -5.06
CA TRP A 318 -15.26 -3.98 -4.03
C TRP A 318 -14.40 -4.90 -3.20
N VAL A 319 -13.11 -4.62 -3.13
CA VAL A 319 -12.18 -5.37 -2.32
C VAL A 319 -11.62 -4.45 -1.25
N SER A 320 -11.62 -4.93 -0.02
CA SER A 320 -11.24 -4.09 1.11
C SER A 320 -10.52 -4.90 2.16
N PHE A 321 -9.63 -4.24 2.88
CA PHE A 321 -8.94 -4.80 4.02
C PHE A 321 -8.98 -3.78 5.15
N LEU A 322 -9.59 -4.17 6.27
CA LEU A 322 -9.97 -3.27 7.34
C LEU A 322 -10.25 -4.01 8.65
N GLU A 323 -10.30 -3.28 9.75
CA GLU A 323 -10.71 -3.80 11.04
C GLU A 323 -12.22 -4.03 11.14
N ASN A 324 -12.65 -4.81 12.13
CA ASN A 324 -14.06 -5.12 12.35
C ASN A 324 -14.88 -3.86 12.67
N GLU A 325 -14.34 -2.95 13.46
CA GLU A 325 -14.98 -1.69 13.86
C GLU A 325 -15.06 -0.72 12.68
N ALA A 326 -14.02 -0.69 11.86
CA ALA A 326 -13.97 0.10 10.63
C ALA A 326 -15.03 -0.38 9.63
N LEU A 327 -15.26 -1.69 9.53
CA LEU A 327 -16.29 -2.26 8.65
C LEU A 327 -17.69 -1.80 9.06
N MET A 328 -17.96 -1.73 10.37
CA MET A 328 -19.22 -1.19 10.88
C MET A 328 -19.37 0.30 10.55
N ALA A 329 -18.32 1.10 10.76
CA ALA A 329 -18.34 2.53 10.45
C ALA A 329 -18.55 2.78 8.95
N HIS A 330 -17.90 1.98 8.10
CA HIS A 330 -18.01 2.03 6.64
C HIS A 330 -19.46 1.91 6.16
N PHE A 331 -20.21 0.95 6.71
CA PHE A 331 -21.62 0.78 6.34
C PHE A 331 -22.52 1.94 6.75
N TYR A 332 -22.11 2.76 7.73
CA TYR A 332 -22.83 3.96 8.14
C TYR A 332 -22.38 5.22 7.40
N ASN A 333 -21.36 5.16 6.55
CA ASN A 333 -20.87 6.31 5.83
C ASN A 333 -21.95 6.84 4.86
N PRO A 334 -22.34 8.14 4.95
CA PRO A 334 -23.29 8.74 4.01
C PRO A 334 -22.89 8.60 2.53
N ALA A 335 -21.60 8.57 2.22
CA ALA A 335 -21.08 8.35 0.87
C ALA A 335 -21.52 7.01 0.30
N LEU A 336 -21.56 5.97 1.13
CA LEU A 336 -22.07 4.66 0.73
C LEU A 336 -23.56 4.74 0.40
N GLY A 337 -24.35 5.56 1.11
CA GLY A 337 -25.76 5.80 0.80
C GLY A 337 -25.99 6.37 -0.61
N VAL A 338 -25.12 7.30 -1.04
CA VAL A 338 -25.14 7.85 -2.41
C VAL A 338 -24.81 6.75 -3.43
N TYR A 339 -23.79 5.94 -3.15
CA TYR A 339 -23.44 4.80 -3.98
C TYR A 339 -24.56 3.77 -4.08
N MET A 340 -25.25 3.46 -2.98
CA MET A 340 -26.39 2.53 -2.97
C MET A 340 -27.56 3.04 -3.81
N ALA A 341 -27.80 4.36 -3.83
CA ALA A 341 -28.80 4.96 -4.72
C ALA A 341 -28.40 4.81 -6.20
N ALA A 342 -27.13 5.04 -6.52
CA ALA A 342 -26.59 4.80 -7.86
C ALA A 342 -26.65 3.31 -8.26
N HIS A 343 -26.40 2.39 -7.32
CA HIS A 343 -26.58 0.96 -7.55
C HIS A 343 -28.03 0.61 -7.86
N GLY A 344 -29.01 1.24 -7.21
CA GLY A 344 -30.43 1.08 -7.58
C GLY A 344 -30.74 1.58 -9.00
N ALA A 345 -30.12 2.68 -9.42
CA ALA A 345 -30.32 3.28 -10.73
C ALA A 345 -29.65 2.48 -11.86
N TYR A 346 -28.39 2.09 -11.68
CA TYR A 346 -27.53 1.56 -12.74
C TYR A 346 -27.08 0.11 -12.50
N GLY A 347 -27.12 -0.38 -11.26
CA GLY A 347 -26.81 -1.75 -10.86
C GLY A 347 -27.95 -2.74 -11.10
N ILE A 348 -27.65 -4.03 -11.00
CA ILE A 348 -28.62 -5.12 -11.03
C ILE A 348 -28.29 -6.16 -9.97
N GLY A 349 -29.33 -6.60 -9.25
CA GLY A 349 -29.19 -7.60 -8.18
C GLY A 349 -28.82 -6.98 -6.85
N GLY A 350 -28.27 -7.80 -5.96
CA GLY A 350 -27.72 -7.39 -4.68
C GLY A 350 -26.20 -7.58 -4.66
N PHE A 351 -25.62 -7.51 -3.46
CA PHE A 351 -24.18 -7.63 -3.25
C PHE A 351 -23.81 -9.07 -2.89
N GLU A 352 -22.83 -9.63 -3.61
CA GLU A 352 -22.19 -10.90 -3.27
C GLU A 352 -21.05 -10.64 -2.28
N LEU A 353 -21.36 -10.54 -0.98
CA LEU A 353 -20.37 -10.22 0.05
C LEU A 353 -19.69 -11.48 0.60
N ASN A 354 -18.38 -11.58 0.42
CA ASN A 354 -17.52 -12.58 1.05
C ASN A 354 -16.63 -11.89 2.09
N LEU A 355 -16.56 -12.45 3.29
CA LEU A 355 -15.68 -11.98 4.36
C LEU A 355 -14.70 -13.10 4.69
N TYR A 356 -13.41 -12.83 4.55
CA TYR A 356 -12.33 -13.74 4.89
C TYR A 356 -11.63 -13.21 6.15
N GLY A 357 -11.54 -14.06 7.18
CA GLY A 357 -10.98 -13.70 8.48
C GLY A 357 -11.96 -13.90 9.62
N THR A 358 -11.70 -13.28 10.77
CA THR A 358 -12.56 -13.40 11.96
C THR A 358 -13.48 -12.18 12.08
N ALA A 359 -14.72 -12.31 11.59
CA ALA A 359 -15.73 -11.27 11.76
C ALA A 359 -16.34 -11.30 13.18
N SER A 360 -16.50 -10.14 13.80
CA SER A 360 -17.07 -9.97 15.15
C SER A 360 -18.53 -10.39 15.23
N ALA A 361 -19.00 -10.69 16.44
CA ALA A 361 -20.42 -10.99 16.67
C ALA A 361 -21.31 -9.79 16.28
N GLU A 362 -20.82 -8.58 16.53
CA GLU A 362 -21.46 -7.32 16.20
C GLU A 362 -21.56 -7.12 14.68
N VAL A 363 -20.46 -7.33 13.94
CA VAL A 363 -20.41 -7.27 12.47
C VAL A 363 -21.38 -8.28 11.87
N ARG A 364 -21.38 -9.52 12.38
CA ARG A 364 -22.31 -10.57 11.92
C ARG A 364 -23.76 -10.20 12.17
N SER A 365 -24.06 -9.70 13.37
CA SER A 365 -25.41 -9.28 13.72
C SER A 365 -25.88 -8.12 12.84
N PHE A 366 -24.98 -7.18 12.55
CA PHE A 366 -25.28 -6.01 11.73
C PHE A 366 -25.54 -6.38 10.27
N ILE A 367 -24.62 -7.12 9.63
CA ILE A 367 -24.79 -7.54 8.23
C ILE A 367 -26.01 -8.47 8.11
N GLY A 368 -26.24 -9.35 9.09
CA GLY A 368 -27.43 -10.19 9.14
C GLY A 368 -28.76 -9.41 9.19
N ALA A 369 -28.75 -8.16 9.67
CA ALA A 369 -29.90 -7.28 9.71
C ALA A 369 -30.12 -6.47 8.41
N ALA A 370 -29.14 -6.42 7.50
CA ALA A 370 -29.15 -5.59 6.28
C ALA A 370 -30.16 -6.06 5.20
N GLY A 371 -30.89 -7.16 5.44
CA GLY A 371 -31.98 -7.64 4.58
C GLY A 371 -31.54 -8.59 3.45
N PRO A 372 -32.47 -9.02 2.58
CA PRO A 372 -32.21 -10.10 1.62
C PRO A 372 -31.26 -9.72 0.46
N GLY A 373 -30.96 -8.43 0.27
CA GLY A 373 -30.08 -7.93 -0.78
C GLY A 373 -28.57 -8.09 -0.48
N MET A 374 -28.22 -8.47 0.74
CA MET A 374 -26.84 -8.73 1.16
C MET A 374 -26.82 -10.07 1.88
N GLN A 375 -26.27 -11.10 1.23
CA GLN A 375 -26.14 -12.44 1.80
C GLN A 375 -24.65 -12.74 2.00
N PRO A 376 -24.10 -12.47 3.20
CA PRO A 376 -22.68 -12.66 3.44
C PRO A 376 -22.33 -14.15 3.46
N THR A 377 -21.17 -14.48 2.91
CA THR A 377 -20.48 -15.75 3.21
C THR A 377 -19.28 -15.44 4.08
N TYR A 378 -19.25 -16.03 5.28
CA TYR A 378 -18.13 -15.90 6.21
C TYR A 378 -17.19 -17.10 6.06
N TYR A 379 -15.93 -16.80 5.76
CA TYR A 379 -14.84 -17.77 5.71
C TYR A 379 -13.98 -17.54 6.94
N GLU A 380 -14.20 -18.36 7.97
CA GLU A 380 -13.56 -18.20 9.28
C GLU A 380 -12.08 -18.53 9.21
N SER A 381 -11.27 -17.68 9.85
CA SER A 381 -9.86 -17.96 10.10
C SER A 381 -9.69 -19.25 10.90
N PHE A 382 -8.85 -20.14 10.40
CA PHE A 382 -8.37 -21.32 11.11
C PHE A 382 -6.99 -21.05 11.71
N VAL A 383 -6.08 -20.51 10.90
CA VAL A 383 -4.75 -20.07 11.32
C VAL A 383 -4.33 -18.92 10.41
N GLY A 384 -3.81 -17.85 10.99
CA GLY A 384 -3.36 -16.68 10.25
C GLY A 384 -2.65 -15.69 11.15
N TYR A 385 -1.94 -14.76 10.54
CA TYR A 385 -1.26 -13.67 11.22
C TYR A 385 -1.44 -12.35 10.47
N SER A 386 -1.29 -11.24 11.21
CA SER A 386 -1.21 -9.89 10.67
C SER A 386 -0.01 -9.20 11.30
N LEU A 387 0.85 -8.62 10.47
CA LEU A 387 2.02 -7.86 10.95
C LEU A 387 1.69 -6.40 11.29
N LEU A 388 0.47 -5.95 10.98
CA LEU A 388 0.03 -4.56 11.13
C LEU A 388 -0.14 -4.13 12.60
N PRO A 389 -0.83 -4.88 13.49
CA PRO A 389 -0.99 -4.47 14.89
C PRO A 389 0.32 -4.46 15.69
N ARG A 390 1.41 -5.02 15.14
CA ARG A 390 2.69 -5.20 15.83
C ARG A 390 3.67 -4.04 15.59
N GLY A 391 3.32 -3.03 14.78
CA GLY A 391 4.24 -1.97 14.37
C GLY A 391 5.51 -2.49 13.67
N ASN A 392 5.49 -3.76 13.28
CA ASN A 392 6.63 -4.51 12.75
C ASN A 392 6.44 -4.73 11.25
N CYS A 393 5.96 -3.68 10.57
CA CYS A 393 5.99 -3.62 9.13
C CYS A 393 7.44 -3.45 8.69
N SER A 394 8.21 -4.54 8.68
CA SER A 394 9.46 -4.59 7.92
C SER A 394 9.10 -4.68 6.45
N MET A 395 8.56 -3.58 5.91
CA MET A 395 8.41 -3.44 4.48
C MET A 395 9.82 -3.48 3.89
N MET A 396 10.01 -4.21 2.78
CA MET A 396 11.30 -4.25 2.10
C MET A 396 11.71 -2.81 1.80
N SER A 397 12.77 -2.32 2.42
CA SER A 397 13.19 -0.92 2.35
C SER A 397 13.53 -0.52 0.92
N ASP A 398 12.56 0.03 0.21
CA ASP A 398 12.75 0.80 -1.02
C ASP A 398 11.72 1.93 -1.04
N PRO A 399 12.13 3.22 -0.93
CA PRO A 399 11.22 4.34 -0.75
C PRO A 399 10.55 4.86 -2.04
N VAL A 400 10.74 4.23 -3.21
CA VAL A 400 10.38 4.87 -4.50
C VAL A 400 9.51 3.95 -5.37
N GLY A 401 8.24 4.34 -5.58
CA GLY A 401 7.40 3.80 -6.66
C GLY A 401 6.57 2.54 -6.38
N ARG A 402 6.12 2.31 -5.14
CA ARG A 402 5.34 1.11 -4.81
C ARG A 402 3.96 1.08 -5.47
N MET A 403 3.67 -0.02 -6.15
CA MET A 403 2.33 -0.37 -6.62
C MET A 403 1.41 -0.70 -5.43
N LEU A 404 0.09 -0.46 -5.56
CA LEU A 404 -0.88 -0.85 -4.54
C LEU A 404 -0.68 -2.32 -4.15
N PRO A 405 -0.74 -2.68 -2.84
CA PRO A 405 -0.70 -4.06 -2.41
C PRO A 405 -1.82 -4.89 -3.05
N ILE A 406 -1.57 -6.18 -3.20
CA ILE A 406 -2.45 -7.14 -3.85
C ILE A 406 -3.13 -7.99 -2.80
N ILE A 407 -4.41 -8.29 -3.06
CA ILE A 407 -5.15 -9.30 -2.31
C ILE A 407 -5.21 -10.58 -3.14
N THR A 408 -4.79 -11.68 -2.53
CA THR A 408 -4.90 -13.01 -3.16
C THR A 408 -5.86 -13.88 -2.36
N VAL A 409 -6.70 -14.62 -3.07
CA VAL A 409 -7.59 -15.65 -2.52
C VAL A 409 -7.33 -16.95 -3.29
N ALA A 410 -6.48 -17.82 -2.75
CA ALA A 410 -6.10 -19.08 -3.37
C ALA A 410 -6.95 -20.24 -2.82
N THR A 411 -7.76 -20.86 -3.66
CA THR A 411 -8.60 -22.01 -3.29
C THR A 411 -7.79 -23.29 -3.31
N THR A 412 -7.97 -24.13 -2.30
CA THR A 412 -7.41 -25.48 -2.20
C THR A 412 -8.47 -26.49 -1.76
N LYS A 413 -8.29 -27.75 -2.18
CA LYS A 413 -9.15 -28.87 -1.79
C LYS A 413 -8.31 -30.01 -1.23
N VAL A 414 -8.86 -30.70 -0.25
CA VAL A 414 -8.22 -31.80 0.47
C VAL A 414 -9.10 -33.04 0.35
N ARG A 415 -8.50 -34.23 0.44
CA ARG A 415 -9.31 -35.45 0.61
C ARG A 415 -9.88 -35.45 2.03
N GLN A 416 -11.16 -35.78 2.18
CA GLN A 416 -11.85 -35.72 3.48
C GLN A 416 -11.09 -36.42 4.60
N GLU A 417 -10.55 -37.60 4.31
CA GLU A 417 -9.79 -38.43 5.25
C GLU A 417 -8.44 -37.82 5.68
N ASN A 418 -7.94 -36.85 4.92
CA ASN A 418 -6.62 -36.24 5.12
C ASN A 418 -6.68 -34.83 5.73
N VAL A 419 -7.87 -34.27 5.97
CA VAL A 419 -8.05 -32.89 6.47
C VAL A 419 -7.19 -32.62 7.70
N THR A 420 -7.20 -33.51 8.70
CA THR A 420 -6.40 -33.33 9.92
C THR A 420 -4.90 -33.27 9.65
N GLN A 421 -4.37 -34.16 8.80
CA GLN A 421 -2.95 -34.17 8.45
C GLN A 421 -2.57 -32.93 7.62
N TYR A 422 -3.48 -32.48 6.77
CA TYR A 422 -3.30 -31.29 5.95
C TYR A 422 -3.22 -30.02 6.81
N LEU A 423 -4.12 -29.87 7.79
CA LEU A 423 -4.12 -28.74 8.72
C LEU A 423 -2.83 -28.68 9.57
N ALA A 424 -2.27 -29.83 9.95
CA ALA A 424 -0.97 -29.86 10.63
C ALA A 424 0.17 -29.36 9.72
N ALA A 425 0.16 -29.73 8.44
CA ALA A 425 1.15 -29.24 7.47
C ALA A 425 1.01 -27.74 7.19
N VAL A 426 -0.23 -27.24 7.09
CA VAL A 426 -0.56 -25.81 6.98
C VAL A 426 0.02 -25.05 8.18
N HIS A 427 -0.20 -25.55 9.39
CA HIS A 427 0.26 -24.89 10.61
C HIS A 427 1.79 -24.77 10.67
N GLN A 428 2.49 -25.86 10.34
CA GLN A 428 3.96 -25.85 10.30
C GLN A 428 4.51 -24.88 9.26
N ALA A 429 3.85 -24.77 8.11
CA ALA A 429 4.20 -23.80 7.08
C ALA A 429 4.00 -22.37 7.58
N MET A 430 2.86 -22.09 8.23
CA MET A 430 2.51 -20.76 8.73
C MET A 430 3.55 -20.21 9.71
N ILE A 431 3.96 -21.00 10.71
CA ILE A 431 4.99 -20.61 11.69
C ILE A 431 6.30 -20.20 10.98
N THR A 432 6.67 -20.96 9.95
CA THR A 432 7.94 -20.73 9.24
C THR A 432 7.84 -19.51 8.33
N ILE A 433 6.70 -19.34 7.64
CA ILE A 433 6.41 -18.23 6.72
C ILE A 433 6.36 -16.90 7.48
N GLU A 434 5.65 -16.84 8.62
CA GLU A 434 5.54 -15.65 9.47
C GLU A 434 6.92 -15.10 9.88
N GLN A 435 7.89 -15.98 10.14
CA GLN A 435 9.23 -15.61 10.59
C GLN A 435 10.19 -15.22 9.45
N THR A 436 9.88 -15.59 8.21
CA THR A 436 10.86 -15.55 7.10
C THR A 436 10.48 -14.64 5.94
N GLU A 437 9.27 -14.08 5.92
CA GLU A 437 8.76 -13.29 4.79
C GLU A 437 8.54 -11.81 5.13
N PRO A 438 9.54 -10.94 4.92
CA PRO A 438 9.32 -9.49 4.96
C PRO A 438 8.39 -9.05 3.81
N GLY A 439 7.37 -8.26 4.13
CA GLY A 439 6.38 -7.74 3.15
C GLY A 439 5.07 -8.53 3.01
N MET A 440 4.92 -9.67 3.70
CA MET A 440 3.63 -10.36 3.84
C MET A 440 2.85 -9.74 5.02
N LEU A 441 1.95 -8.80 4.73
CA LEU A 441 1.30 -7.98 5.76
C LEU A 441 0.16 -8.70 6.48
N PHE A 442 -0.55 -9.56 5.76
CA PHE A 442 -1.57 -10.45 6.29
C PHE A 442 -1.55 -11.77 5.51
N HIS A 443 -1.66 -12.87 6.24
CA HIS A 443 -1.73 -14.21 5.66
C HIS A 443 -2.64 -15.08 6.53
N ASP A 444 -3.72 -15.59 5.95
CA ASP A 444 -4.74 -16.34 6.67
C ASP A 444 -5.17 -17.56 5.87
N PHE A 445 -5.51 -18.62 6.60
CA PHE A 445 -6.02 -19.86 6.06
C PHE A 445 -7.40 -20.10 6.63
N VAL A 446 -8.40 -20.06 5.76
CA VAL A 446 -9.82 -20.08 6.13
C VAL A 446 -10.54 -21.28 5.54
N ASN A 447 -11.59 -21.76 6.22
CA ASN A 447 -12.39 -22.88 5.72
C ASN A 447 -13.60 -22.41 4.91
N ASP A 448 -14.01 -23.22 3.92
CA ASP A 448 -15.32 -23.05 3.27
C ASP A 448 -16.43 -23.48 4.24
N PRO A 449 -17.39 -22.62 4.60
CA PRO A 449 -18.49 -22.98 5.50
C PRO A 449 -19.43 -24.05 4.91
N LYS A 450 -19.37 -24.30 3.59
CA LYS A 450 -20.19 -25.29 2.89
C LYS A 450 -19.46 -26.60 2.63
N ASN A 451 -18.14 -26.65 2.83
CA ASN A 451 -17.32 -27.82 2.54
C ASN A 451 -16.07 -27.84 3.44
N ASP A 452 -16.07 -28.72 4.43
CA ASP A 452 -14.98 -28.90 5.41
C ASP A 452 -13.67 -29.46 4.83
N ALA A 453 -13.67 -29.88 3.56
CA ALA A 453 -12.49 -30.26 2.80
C ALA A 453 -12.06 -29.22 1.76
N SER A 454 -12.67 -28.04 1.75
CA SER A 454 -12.25 -26.90 0.91
C SER A 454 -11.79 -25.73 1.78
N PHE A 455 -10.69 -25.12 1.37
CA PHE A 455 -10.06 -24.03 2.11
C PHE A 455 -9.58 -22.94 1.17
N PHE A 456 -9.33 -21.76 1.73
CA PHE A 456 -8.75 -20.64 1.02
C PHE A 456 -7.54 -20.12 1.78
N TRP A 457 -6.46 -19.85 1.05
CA TRP A 457 -5.40 -18.96 1.51
C TRP A 457 -5.77 -17.55 1.11
N THR A 458 -5.79 -16.64 2.05
CA THR A 458 -6.08 -15.23 1.82
C THR A 458 -4.92 -14.40 2.31
N SER A 459 -4.42 -13.52 1.44
CA SER A 459 -3.19 -12.79 1.71
C SER A 459 -3.31 -11.36 1.22
N TYR A 460 -2.72 -10.43 1.96
CA TYR A 460 -2.56 -9.03 1.57
C TYR A 460 -1.08 -8.67 1.66
N LEU A 461 -0.49 -8.30 0.52
CA LEU A 461 0.95 -8.19 0.38
C LEU A 461 1.38 -7.37 -0.85
N GLU A 462 2.63 -6.94 -0.85
CA GLU A 462 3.24 -6.25 -1.99
C GLU A 462 3.55 -7.21 -3.15
N ASN A 463 3.80 -6.63 -4.33
CA ASN A 463 4.15 -7.39 -5.54
C ASN A 463 5.41 -8.25 -5.35
N GLU A 464 6.45 -7.63 -4.83
CA GLU A 464 7.77 -8.22 -4.60
C GLU A 464 7.68 -9.27 -3.48
N ALA A 465 6.87 -8.99 -2.45
CA ALA A 465 6.60 -9.93 -1.38
C ALA A 465 5.92 -11.20 -1.90
N LEU A 466 5.07 -11.10 -2.93
CA LEU A 466 4.40 -12.27 -3.50
C LEU A 466 5.38 -13.18 -4.24
N LEU A 467 6.33 -12.59 -4.97
CA LEU A 467 7.42 -13.35 -5.59
C LEU A 467 8.29 -14.04 -4.53
N ALA A 468 8.68 -13.31 -3.49
CA ALA A 468 9.45 -13.85 -2.37
C ALA A 468 8.72 -15.00 -1.67
N HIS A 469 7.41 -14.86 -1.44
CA HIS A 469 6.55 -15.88 -0.85
C HIS A 469 6.58 -17.18 -1.65
N PHE A 470 6.38 -17.10 -2.97
CA PHE A 470 6.35 -18.31 -3.80
C PHE A 470 7.69 -19.04 -3.89
N VAL A 471 8.82 -18.34 -3.74
CA VAL A 471 10.15 -18.96 -3.77
C VAL A 471 10.68 -19.28 -2.37
N ASN A 472 9.92 -19.00 -1.31
CA ASN A 472 10.33 -19.30 0.04
C ASN A 472 10.55 -20.81 0.22
N PRO A 473 11.76 -21.25 0.61
CA PRO A 473 12.03 -22.67 0.87
C PRO A 473 11.07 -23.31 1.88
N ALA A 474 10.49 -22.51 2.80
CA ALA A 474 9.47 -22.94 3.75
C ALA A 474 8.19 -23.47 3.09
N MET A 475 7.89 -23.03 1.86
CA MET A 475 6.75 -23.52 1.08
C MET A 475 6.95 -24.94 0.55
N GLY A 476 8.20 -25.39 0.37
CA GLY A 476 8.52 -26.70 -0.21
C GLY A 476 7.89 -27.90 0.52
N PRO A 477 8.05 -28.01 1.86
CA PRO A 477 7.38 -29.04 2.65
C PRO A 477 5.85 -29.01 2.52
N TYR A 478 5.25 -27.82 2.54
CA TYR A 478 3.80 -27.66 2.39
C TYR A 478 3.30 -28.08 1.00
N LEU A 479 3.97 -27.65 -0.07
CA LEU A 479 3.61 -28.04 -1.44
C LEU A 479 3.75 -29.55 -1.64
N THR A 480 4.75 -30.17 -1.02
CA THR A 480 4.90 -31.64 -1.00
C THR A 480 3.74 -32.31 -0.26
N ALA A 481 3.37 -31.80 0.92
CA ALA A 481 2.22 -32.29 1.67
C ALA A 481 0.91 -32.12 0.88
N HIS A 482 0.73 -31.00 0.18
CA HIS A 482 -0.43 -30.78 -0.67
C HIS A 482 -0.50 -31.79 -1.83
N GLY A 483 0.62 -32.11 -2.47
CA GLY A 483 0.66 -33.14 -3.52
C GLY A 483 0.23 -34.54 -3.05
N LEU A 484 0.43 -34.86 -1.76
CA LEU A 484 0.05 -36.14 -1.16
C LEU A 484 -1.39 -36.14 -0.63
N LEU A 485 -1.76 -35.07 0.07
CA LEU A 485 -2.98 -35.00 0.89
C LEU A 485 -4.12 -34.27 0.18
N GLY A 486 -3.78 -33.33 -0.70
CA GLY A 486 -4.67 -32.46 -1.46
C GLY A 486 -5.32 -33.13 -2.67
N VAL A 487 -6.18 -32.36 -3.34
CA VAL A 487 -6.84 -32.72 -4.60
C VAL A 487 -6.74 -31.57 -5.58
N GLY A 488 -6.15 -31.84 -6.75
CA GLY A 488 -6.05 -30.87 -7.83
C GLY A 488 -4.94 -29.84 -7.61
N SER A 489 -4.98 -28.77 -8.40
CA SER A 489 -4.09 -27.61 -8.27
C SER A 489 -4.81 -26.48 -7.52
N PHE A 490 -4.03 -25.55 -6.99
CA PHE A 490 -4.53 -24.27 -6.51
C PHE A 490 -5.20 -23.49 -7.63
N HIS A 491 -6.19 -22.67 -7.29
CA HIS A 491 -6.69 -21.60 -8.16
C HIS A 491 -6.64 -20.28 -7.41
N ILE A 492 -6.01 -19.26 -7.98
CA ILE A 492 -5.82 -17.96 -7.35
C ILE A 492 -6.80 -16.96 -7.96
N ASN A 493 -7.64 -16.32 -7.14
CA ASN A 493 -8.24 -15.04 -7.50
C ASN A 493 -7.31 -13.94 -6.97
N MET A 494 -6.82 -13.11 -7.87
CA MET A 494 -5.92 -12.02 -7.56
C MET A 494 -6.63 -10.70 -7.83
N TYR A 495 -6.79 -9.90 -6.79
CA TYR A 495 -7.43 -8.58 -6.82
C TYR A 495 -6.34 -7.54 -6.62
N GLY A 496 -6.22 -6.63 -7.57
CA GLY A 496 -5.08 -5.71 -7.64
C GLY A 496 -4.53 -5.60 -9.04
N THR A 497 -3.46 -4.81 -9.18
CA THR A 497 -2.68 -4.72 -10.41
C THR A 497 -1.35 -5.44 -10.19
N PRO A 498 -1.23 -6.75 -10.46
CA PRO A 498 0.05 -7.45 -10.33
C PRO A 498 1.06 -7.03 -11.38
N SER A 499 2.32 -6.94 -10.97
CA SER A 499 3.47 -6.63 -11.80
C SER A 499 3.67 -7.70 -12.87
N MET A 500 4.36 -7.33 -13.95
CA MET A 500 4.66 -8.28 -15.03
C MET A 500 5.52 -9.44 -14.54
N ASP A 501 6.40 -9.22 -13.58
CA ASP A 501 7.22 -10.27 -12.97
C ASP A 501 6.37 -11.28 -12.20
N VAL A 502 5.40 -10.81 -11.40
CA VAL A 502 4.41 -11.67 -10.73
C VAL A 502 3.62 -12.49 -11.74
N ARG A 503 3.10 -11.85 -12.79
CA ARG A 503 2.34 -12.56 -13.84
C ARG A 503 3.17 -13.58 -14.59
N ALA A 504 4.40 -13.21 -14.96
CA ALA A 504 5.33 -14.09 -15.67
C ALA A 504 5.70 -15.29 -14.79
N PHE A 505 5.96 -15.06 -13.50
CA PHE A 505 6.25 -16.11 -12.54
C PHE A 505 5.07 -17.08 -12.40
N ILE A 506 3.85 -16.58 -12.17
CA ILE A 506 2.64 -17.40 -12.02
C ILE A 506 2.35 -18.21 -13.28
N ALA A 507 2.49 -17.58 -14.45
CA ALA A 507 2.32 -18.24 -15.75
C ALA A 507 3.35 -19.35 -15.95
N ALA A 508 4.62 -19.10 -15.62
CA ALA A 508 5.70 -20.09 -15.69
C ALA A 508 5.50 -21.25 -14.70
N ALA A 509 4.96 -20.96 -13.52
CA ALA A 509 4.59 -21.96 -12.51
C ALA A 509 3.35 -22.77 -12.91
N GLY A 510 2.61 -22.35 -13.94
CA GLY A 510 1.40 -23.02 -14.42
C GLY A 510 0.24 -22.98 -13.42
N ILE A 511 0.20 -21.98 -12.53
CA ILE A 511 -0.83 -21.85 -11.50
C ILE A 511 -2.07 -21.18 -12.13
N PRO A 512 -3.24 -21.86 -12.17
CA PRO A 512 -4.48 -21.25 -12.65
C PRO A 512 -4.82 -20.01 -11.84
N THR A 513 -4.89 -18.85 -12.51
CA THR A 513 -5.11 -17.56 -11.85
C THR A 513 -6.12 -16.71 -12.62
N THR A 514 -7.06 -16.13 -11.89
CA THR A 514 -7.98 -15.10 -12.40
C THR A 514 -7.52 -13.75 -11.86
N TYR A 515 -7.25 -12.82 -12.78
CA TYR A 515 -6.80 -11.47 -12.46
C TYR A 515 -7.98 -10.51 -12.54
N HIS A 516 -8.32 -9.90 -11.41
CA HIS A 516 -9.33 -8.85 -11.30
C HIS A 516 -8.60 -7.52 -11.16
N GLU A 517 -8.46 -6.81 -12.27
CA GLU A 517 -7.66 -5.58 -12.35
C GLU A 517 -8.33 -4.44 -11.61
N THR A 518 -7.57 -3.71 -10.82
CA THR A 518 -8.02 -2.49 -10.15
C THR A 518 -8.38 -1.42 -11.17
N VAL A 519 -9.57 -0.84 -11.01
CA VAL A 519 -10.05 0.30 -11.82
C VAL A 519 -10.00 1.59 -11.01
N LEU A 520 -10.26 1.51 -9.70
CA LEU A 520 -10.21 2.62 -8.74
C LEU A 520 -9.69 2.05 -7.41
N GLY A 521 -9.02 2.85 -6.59
CA GLY A 521 -8.70 2.44 -5.22
C GLY A 521 -7.54 3.16 -4.58
N PHE A 522 -7.40 2.95 -3.27
CA PHE A 522 -6.33 3.50 -2.44
C PHE A 522 -5.87 2.47 -1.41
N SER A 523 -4.69 2.70 -0.85
CA SER A 523 -4.10 1.93 0.24
C SER A 523 -3.37 2.88 1.19
N ARG A 524 -3.68 2.83 2.48
CA ARG A 524 -3.09 3.68 3.53
C ARG A 524 -2.01 2.98 4.35
N ILE A 525 -1.53 1.86 3.84
CA ILE A 525 -0.68 0.95 4.61
C ILE A 525 0.63 1.62 5.05
N ASP A 526 1.15 2.54 4.26
CA ASP A 526 2.37 3.31 4.55
C ASP A 526 2.18 4.28 5.73
N GLU A 527 1.01 4.91 5.82
CA GLU A 527 0.64 5.79 6.94
C GLU A 527 0.56 5.00 8.25
N PHE A 528 0.10 3.75 8.17
CA PHE A 528 -0.06 2.86 9.31
C PHE A 528 1.27 2.21 9.75
N CYS A 529 2.14 1.87 8.80
CA CYS A 529 3.42 1.22 9.03
C CYS A 529 4.57 2.21 9.36
N GLY A 530 4.33 3.52 9.30
CA GLY A 530 5.36 4.57 9.17
C GLY A 530 5.67 5.48 10.38
N GLY A 531 5.55 5.01 11.63
CA GLY A 531 5.99 5.77 12.82
C GLY A 531 7.51 5.80 13.08
N TYR A 532 8.34 5.11 12.28
CA TYR A 532 9.77 4.94 12.51
C TYR A 532 10.62 5.20 11.25
N ILE A 533 10.41 6.33 10.59
CA ILE A 533 11.50 6.96 9.83
C ILE A 533 12.22 7.88 10.82
N GLN A 534 13.42 7.49 11.25
CA GLN A 534 14.30 8.43 11.94
C GLN A 534 14.44 9.67 11.06
N THR A 535 14.02 10.80 11.61
CA THR A 535 14.23 12.14 11.09
C THR A 535 15.72 12.42 11.01
N ASN A 536 16.38 11.92 9.97
CA ASN A 536 17.51 12.64 9.40
C ASN A 536 16.90 13.66 8.44
N THR A 537 17.33 14.89 8.61
CA THR A 537 16.86 16.15 8.03
C THR A 537 16.89 16.15 6.49
N GLU A 538 15.96 15.43 5.87
CA GLU A 538 15.55 15.65 4.49
C GLU A 538 14.03 15.77 4.49
N SER A 539 13.53 16.77 3.76
CA SER A 539 12.11 17.10 3.64
C SER A 539 11.27 15.86 3.32
N PRO A 540 10.03 15.77 3.84
CA PRO A 540 9.15 14.65 3.54
C PRO A 540 8.98 14.50 2.02
N PRO A 541 8.84 13.27 1.49
CA PRO A 541 8.55 13.07 0.07
C PRO A 541 7.24 13.79 -0.30
N PRO A 542 7.15 14.34 -1.53
CA PRO A 542 5.97 15.07 -1.96
C PRO A 542 4.71 14.19 -1.85
N ALA A 543 3.58 14.81 -1.50
CA ALA A 543 2.29 14.15 -1.45
C ALA A 543 2.02 13.40 -2.77
N ALA A 544 1.47 12.18 -2.68
CA ALA A 544 1.11 11.39 -3.87
C ALA A 544 0.25 12.24 -4.82
N SER A 545 0.63 12.29 -6.11
CA SER A 545 -0.18 12.93 -7.12
C SER A 545 -1.57 12.26 -7.16
N PRO A 546 -2.67 13.00 -7.27
CA PRO A 546 -3.97 12.37 -7.50
C PRO A 546 -3.93 11.59 -8.82
N HIS A 547 -4.10 10.26 -8.74
CA HIS A 547 -4.32 9.40 -9.89
C HIS A 547 -5.83 9.33 -10.18
N PHE A 548 -6.24 9.67 -11.41
CA PHE A 548 -7.60 9.62 -11.98
C PHE A 548 -8.80 9.99 -11.09
N GLY A 549 -9.45 11.10 -11.45
CA GLY A 549 -10.77 11.45 -10.95
C GLY A 549 -11.30 12.77 -11.52
N LEU A 550 -12.53 13.12 -11.16
CA LEU A 550 -13.21 14.37 -11.54
C LEU A 550 -12.54 15.62 -10.98
N THR A 551 -11.60 15.44 -10.05
CA THR A 551 -10.81 16.50 -9.42
C THR A 551 -9.61 16.91 -10.27
N LEU A 552 -9.25 16.14 -11.30
CA LEU A 552 -8.15 16.52 -12.20
C LEU A 552 -8.57 17.67 -13.14
N PRO A 553 -7.66 18.62 -13.43
CA PRO A 553 -7.84 19.58 -14.52
C PRO A 553 -8.03 18.89 -15.87
N ILE A 554 -8.65 19.62 -16.80
CA ILE A 554 -8.89 19.19 -18.18
C ILE A 554 -8.16 20.11 -19.16
N ILE A 555 -7.83 19.58 -20.34
CA ILE A 555 -7.44 20.39 -21.50
C ILE A 555 -8.65 20.60 -22.38
N THR A 556 -8.89 21.84 -22.80
CA THR A 556 -9.83 22.16 -23.87
C THR A 556 -9.10 22.81 -25.02
N ALA A 557 -9.35 22.37 -26.25
CA ALA A 557 -8.79 22.97 -27.45
C ALA A 557 -9.90 23.19 -28.48
N ALA A 558 -10.29 24.44 -28.74
CA ALA A 558 -11.29 24.78 -29.73
C ALA A 558 -10.63 25.29 -31.02
N LYS A 559 -10.88 24.61 -32.13
CA LYS A 559 -10.47 25.07 -33.46
C LYS A 559 -11.41 26.18 -33.93
N VAL A 560 -10.81 27.24 -34.43
CA VAL A 560 -11.47 28.47 -34.88
C VAL A 560 -11.01 28.77 -36.30
N LEU A 561 -11.95 29.08 -37.19
CA LEU A 561 -11.64 29.59 -38.52
C LEU A 561 -12.02 31.08 -38.61
N VAL A 562 -11.12 31.88 -39.16
CA VAL A 562 -11.29 33.33 -39.36
C VAL A 562 -11.35 33.64 -40.85
N LYS A 563 -12.21 34.59 -41.24
CA LYS A 563 -12.38 35.03 -42.63
C LYS A 563 -11.05 35.54 -43.22
N PRO A 564 -10.82 35.33 -44.52
CA PRO A 564 -9.64 35.85 -45.20
C PRO A 564 -9.47 37.36 -45.05
N GLY A 565 -8.22 37.81 -45.04
CA GLY A 565 -7.83 39.22 -45.02
C GLY A 565 -7.28 39.66 -43.66
N ILE A 566 -6.11 40.31 -43.70
CA ILE A 566 -5.37 40.72 -42.50
C ILE A 566 -6.20 41.58 -41.54
N GLY A 567 -7.11 42.43 -42.05
CA GLY A 567 -8.00 43.24 -41.22
C GLY A 567 -8.96 42.41 -40.37
N ASN A 568 -9.56 41.35 -40.93
CA ASN A 568 -10.45 40.46 -40.17
C ASN A 568 -9.67 39.70 -39.09
N VAL A 569 -8.46 39.26 -39.41
CA VAL A 569 -7.58 38.56 -38.46
C VAL A 569 -7.12 39.50 -37.34
N THR A 570 -6.74 40.74 -37.66
CA THR A 570 -6.37 41.75 -36.67
C THR A 570 -7.52 42.04 -35.70
N GLU A 571 -8.74 42.26 -36.21
CA GLU A 571 -9.91 42.51 -35.34
C GLU A 571 -10.28 41.28 -34.51
N TYR A 572 -10.18 40.08 -35.09
CA TYR A 572 -10.42 38.83 -34.35
C TYR A 572 -9.42 38.64 -33.21
N LEU A 573 -8.13 38.85 -33.46
CA LEU A 573 -7.07 38.77 -32.45
C LEU A 573 -7.24 39.86 -31.38
N HIS A 574 -7.66 41.06 -31.76
CA HIS A 574 -7.95 42.13 -30.80
C HIS A 574 -9.13 41.75 -29.89
N ALA A 575 -10.21 41.18 -30.43
CA ALA A 575 -11.32 40.67 -29.62
C ALA A 575 -10.89 39.52 -28.70
N ALA A 576 -10.05 38.60 -29.18
CA ALA A 576 -9.47 37.53 -28.37
C ALA A 576 -8.63 38.08 -27.21
N ALA A 577 -7.72 39.02 -27.49
CA ALA A 577 -6.87 39.64 -26.48
C ALA A 577 -7.67 40.37 -25.39
N LEU A 578 -8.73 41.10 -25.78
CA LEU A 578 -9.62 41.78 -24.83
C LEU A 578 -10.37 40.80 -23.93
N ALA A 579 -10.89 39.70 -24.49
CA ALA A 579 -11.57 38.68 -23.70
C ALA A 579 -10.58 38.00 -22.73
N MET A 580 -9.39 37.64 -23.22
CA MET A 580 -8.36 36.98 -22.41
C MET A 580 -7.89 37.82 -21.24
N GLY A 581 -7.67 39.13 -21.42
CA GLY A 581 -7.28 40.00 -20.31
C GLY A 581 -8.33 40.04 -19.18
N VAL A 582 -9.62 39.97 -19.52
CA VAL A 582 -10.68 39.90 -18.50
C VAL A 582 -10.74 38.50 -17.87
N ILE A 583 -10.60 37.44 -18.66
CA ILE A 583 -10.57 36.05 -18.18
C ILE A 583 -9.41 35.85 -17.20
N GLU A 584 -8.22 36.37 -17.53
CA GLU A 584 -7.03 36.36 -16.67
C GLU A 584 -7.28 37.04 -15.32
N ASP A 585 -8.14 38.06 -15.24
CA ASP A 585 -8.45 38.71 -13.97
C ASP A 585 -9.62 38.05 -13.21
N THR A 586 -10.54 37.38 -13.92
CA THR A 586 -11.84 36.99 -13.36
C THR A 586 -12.03 35.49 -13.15
N GLU A 587 -11.19 34.63 -13.76
CA GLU A 587 -11.34 33.17 -13.71
C GLU A 587 -10.11 32.51 -13.07
N PRO A 588 -10.06 32.38 -11.74
CA PRO A 588 -8.88 31.83 -11.05
C PRO A 588 -8.63 30.35 -11.40
N GLY A 589 -9.68 29.57 -11.69
CA GLY A 589 -9.55 28.17 -12.12
C GLY A 589 -9.12 27.98 -13.58
N MET A 590 -8.97 29.06 -14.35
CA MET A 590 -8.34 29.04 -15.67
C MET A 590 -6.83 29.16 -15.50
N LEU A 591 -6.13 28.01 -15.53
CA LEU A 591 -4.72 27.94 -15.11
C LEU A 591 -3.74 28.28 -16.24
N HIS A 592 -4.07 27.91 -17.46
CA HIS A 592 -3.32 28.26 -18.66
C HIS A 592 -4.29 28.43 -19.81
N HIS A 593 -4.03 29.43 -20.65
CA HIS A 593 -4.92 29.75 -21.74
C HIS A 593 -4.16 30.47 -22.85
N THR A 594 -4.20 29.92 -24.07
CA THR A 594 -3.48 30.43 -25.25
C THR A 594 -4.38 30.47 -26.48
N PHE A 595 -4.02 31.35 -27.41
CA PHE A 595 -4.59 31.41 -28.74
C PHE A 595 -3.47 31.21 -29.76
N ASP A 596 -3.47 30.03 -30.37
CA ASP A 596 -2.34 29.49 -31.11
C ASP A 596 -2.64 29.44 -32.61
N MET A 597 -1.73 29.94 -33.44
CA MET A 597 -1.90 30.02 -34.89
C MET A 597 -1.51 28.71 -35.58
N ASP A 598 -2.32 28.25 -36.54
CA ASP A 598 -1.93 27.14 -37.42
C ASP A 598 -0.78 27.56 -38.35
N PRO A 599 0.35 26.81 -38.38
CA PRO A 599 1.52 27.19 -39.17
C PRO A 599 1.27 27.14 -40.69
N SER A 600 0.18 26.51 -41.15
CA SER A 600 -0.18 26.46 -42.57
C SER A 600 -0.86 27.74 -43.09
N ASP A 601 -1.28 28.65 -42.21
CA ASP A 601 -2.14 29.81 -42.55
C ASP A 601 -1.44 31.19 -42.45
N VAL A 602 -0.14 31.25 -42.76
CA VAL A 602 0.71 32.45 -42.60
C VAL A 602 0.46 33.59 -43.59
N ASP A 603 -0.34 33.37 -44.65
CA ASP A 603 -0.55 34.37 -45.71
C ASP A 603 -1.88 35.14 -45.62
N TYR A 604 -2.77 34.76 -44.70
CA TYR A 604 -4.08 35.37 -44.46
C TYR A 604 -5.01 35.44 -45.69
N THR A 605 -4.70 34.75 -46.80
CA THR A 605 -5.41 34.89 -48.09
C THR A 605 -6.56 33.89 -48.27
N SER A 606 -6.49 32.71 -47.63
CA SER A 606 -7.50 31.66 -47.68
C SER A 606 -8.39 31.58 -46.43
N GLY A 607 -8.15 32.47 -45.46
CA GLY A 607 -8.67 32.34 -44.09
C GLY A 607 -7.54 31.90 -43.16
N SER A 608 -7.76 32.04 -41.86
CA SER A 608 -6.76 31.66 -40.86
C SER A 608 -7.36 30.78 -39.79
N THR A 609 -6.67 29.70 -39.47
CA THR A 609 -7.03 28.76 -38.42
C THR A 609 -6.27 29.09 -37.16
N PHE A 610 -7.00 29.12 -36.05
CA PHE A 610 -6.46 29.28 -34.72
C PHE A 610 -6.99 28.19 -33.79
N TRP A 611 -6.26 27.93 -32.73
CA TRP A 611 -6.64 27.04 -31.65
C TRP A 611 -6.72 27.84 -30.36
N TRP A 612 -7.88 27.78 -29.74
CA TRP A 612 -8.11 28.32 -28.40
C TRP A 612 -7.86 27.18 -27.42
N VAL A 613 -6.69 27.16 -26.81
CA VAL A 613 -6.24 26.04 -25.96
C VAL A 613 -6.21 26.50 -24.52
N SER A 614 -6.69 25.65 -23.62
CA SER A 614 -6.77 25.96 -22.21
C SER A 614 -6.50 24.72 -21.37
N PHE A 615 -5.82 24.92 -20.26
CA PHE A 615 -5.70 23.96 -19.16
C PHE A 615 -6.36 24.60 -17.94
N LEU A 616 -7.38 23.96 -17.41
CA LEU A 616 -8.25 24.53 -16.39
C LEU A 616 -8.79 23.46 -15.46
N GLU A 617 -9.12 23.89 -14.25
CA GLU A 617 -9.85 23.05 -13.32
C GLU A 617 -11.21 22.65 -13.91
N ASN A 618 -11.65 21.43 -13.63
CA ASN A 618 -12.80 20.82 -14.28
C ASN A 618 -14.07 21.69 -14.17
N ASN A 619 -14.39 22.16 -12.96
CA ASN A 619 -15.56 23.00 -12.71
C ASN A 619 -15.39 24.45 -13.19
N ALA A 620 -14.16 24.93 -13.35
CA ALA A 620 -13.89 26.28 -13.86
C ALA A 620 -14.39 26.45 -15.30
N PHE A 621 -14.56 25.35 -16.04
CA PHE A 621 -15.16 25.40 -17.39
C PHE A 621 -16.56 26.02 -17.38
N LEU A 622 -17.39 25.72 -16.38
CA LEU A 622 -18.76 26.25 -16.30
C LEU A 622 -18.77 27.76 -16.01
N GLU A 623 -17.84 28.21 -15.16
CA GLU A 623 -17.62 29.61 -14.85
C GLU A 623 -17.13 30.36 -16.08
N HIS A 624 -16.12 29.79 -16.77
CA HIS A 624 -15.60 30.30 -18.03
C HIS A 624 -16.74 30.47 -19.03
N PHE A 625 -17.49 29.40 -19.30
CA PHE A 625 -18.58 29.41 -20.27
C PHE A 625 -19.67 30.45 -19.98
N SER A 626 -19.83 30.83 -18.71
CA SER A 626 -20.81 31.81 -18.26
C SER A 626 -20.24 33.23 -18.10
N ASN A 627 -18.93 33.43 -18.32
CA ASN A 627 -18.28 34.72 -18.12
C ASN A 627 -18.81 35.77 -19.12
N PRO A 628 -19.31 36.93 -18.66
CA PRO A 628 -19.76 38.01 -19.53
C PRO A 628 -18.73 38.47 -20.57
N ALA A 629 -17.43 38.29 -20.29
CA ALA A 629 -16.33 38.62 -21.20
C ALA A 629 -16.34 37.78 -22.49
N ILE A 630 -16.92 36.57 -22.46
CA ILE A 630 -17.03 35.70 -23.64
C ILE A 630 -18.06 36.25 -24.63
N GLY A 631 -19.11 36.93 -24.18
CA GLY A 631 -20.20 37.44 -25.05
C GLY A 631 -19.71 38.35 -26.19
N PRO A 632 -18.89 39.37 -25.92
CA PRO A 632 -18.24 40.18 -26.95
C PRO A 632 -17.37 39.37 -27.92
N TYR A 633 -16.62 38.37 -27.43
CA TYR A 633 -15.80 37.50 -28.28
C TYR A 633 -16.66 36.64 -29.21
N ILE A 634 -17.74 36.03 -28.72
CA ILE A 634 -18.70 35.27 -29.54
C ILE A 634 -19.35 36.16 -30.60
N SER A 635 -19.65 37.42 -30.25
CA SER A 635 -20.18 38.40 -31.20
C SER A 635 -19.16 38.71 -32.31
N ALA A 636 -17.89 38.91 -31.94
CA ALA A 636 -16.79 39.09 -32.90
C ALA A 636 -16.59 37.83 -33.76
N HIS A 637 -16.76 36.63 -33.21
CA HIS A 637 -16.73 35.39 -33.98
C HIS A 637 -17.86 35.32 -35.02
N GLY A 638 -19.07 35.81 -34.70
CA GLY A 638 -20.15 35.92 -35.68
C GLY A 638 -19.83 36.88 -36.84
N GLU A 639 -19.05 37.94 -36.58
CA GLU A 639 -18.68 38.94 -37.58
C GLU A 639 -17.47 38.52 -38.43
N TYR A 640 -16.42 37.98 -37.80
CA TYR A 640 -15.12 37.73 -38.43
C TYR A 640 -14.77 36.24 -38.56
N GLY A 641 -15.43 35.36 -37.80
CA GLY A 641 -15.24 33.91 -37.83
C GLY A 641 -16.01 33.19 -38.94
N ILE A 642 -15.72 31.89 -39.11
CA ILE A 642 -16.37 30.98 -40.04
C ILE A 642 -16.80 29.71 -39.29
N GLY A 643 -18.08 29.39 -39.36
CA GLY A 643 -18.62 28.14 -38.82
C GLY A 643 -18.72 28.13 -37.30
N PRO A 644 -19.07 26.98 -36.70
CA PRO A 644 -19.01 26.79 -35.25
C PRO A 644 -17.57 26.53 -34.78
N PHE A 645 -17.34 26.68 -33.48
CA PHE A 645 -16.16 26.15 -32.81
C PHE A 645 -16.17 24.62 -32.88
N ASP A 646 -15.02 24.01 -33.17
CA ASP A 646 -14.83 22.57 -33.08
C ASP A 646 -14.00 22.26 -31.83
N LEU A 647 -14.68 21.82 -30.77
CA LEU A 647 -14.12 21.69 -29.43
C LEU A 647 -13.56 20.28 -29.20
N MET A 648 -12.35 20.22 -28.70
CA MET A 648 -11.76 19.01 -28.13
C MET A 648 -11.68 19.18 -26.62
N VAL A 649 -12.13 18.16 -25.87
CA VAL A 649 -11.98 18.08 -24.41
C VAL A 649 -11.19 16.83 -24.08
N ILE A 650 -10.06 16.99 -23.41
CA ILE A 650 -9.15 15.91 -23.00
C ILE A 650 -9.11 15.88 -21.47
N GLY A 651 -9.24 14.69 -20.89
CA GLY A 651 -9.42 14.52 -19.45
C GLY A 651 -10.73 13.82 -19.11
N VAL A 652 -11.17 13.93 -17.86
CA VAL A 652 -12.44 13.35 -17.38
C VAL A 652 -13.40 14.48 -16.99
N PRO A 653 -14.06 15.15 -17.95
CA PRO A 653 -14.97 16.27 -17.64
C PRO A 653 -16.20 15.80 -16.85
N THR A 654 -16.66 16.62 -15.91
CA THR A 654 -17.85 16.33 -15.09
C THR A 654 -19.13 16.22 -15.92
N THR A 655 -20.15 15.58 -15.36
CA THR A 655 -21.46 15.45 -16.00
C THR A 655 -22.08 16.82 -16.28
N GLU A 656 -21.87 17.78 -15.39
CA GLU A 656 -22.31 19.17 -15.53
C GLU A 656 -21.63 19.87 -16.71
N VAL A 657 -20.31 19.71 -16.86
CA VAL A 657 -19.54 20.25 -18.01
C VAL A 657 -20.02 19.63 -19.32
N ARG A 658 -20.19 18.30 -19.38
CA ARG A 658 -20.71 17.62 -20.57
C ARG A 658 -22.12 18.08 -20.93
N ALA A 659 -22.99 18.24 -19.92
CA ALA A 659 -24.35 18.74 -20.10
C ALA A 659 -24.36 20.19 -20.62
N ALA A 660 -23.49 21.05 -20.09
CA ALA A 660 -23.37 22.44 -20.53
C ALA A 660 -22.92 22.54 -22.00
N ILE A 661 -21.88 21.79 -22.39
CA ILE A 661 -21.39 21.75 -23.78
C ILE A 661 -22.48 21.24 -24.73
N THR A 662 -23.18 20.16 -24.32
CA THR A 662 -24.29 19.59 -25.11
C THR A 662 -25.43 20.59 -25.26
N ALA A 663 -25.80 21.30 -24.19
CA ALA A 663 -26.84 22.31 -24.21
C ALA A 663 -26.48 23.52 -25.08
N ALA A 664 -25.19 23.86 -25.16
CA ALA A 664 -24.68 24.91 -26.03
C ALA A 664 -24.68 24.53 -27.53
N GLY A 665 -24.85 23.25 -27.86
CA GLY A 665 -24.84 22.77 -29.25
C GLY A 665 -23.47 22.89 -29.93
N ILE A 666 -22.39 22.95 -29.16
CA ILE A 666 -21.03 23.03 -29.67
C ILE A 666 -20.59 21.63 -30.12
N PRO A 667 -20.14 21.45 -31.38
CA PRO A 667 -19.47 20.23 -31.80
C PRO A 667 -18.30 19.92 -30.88
N VAL A 668 -18.33 18.75 -30.24
CA VAL A 668 -17.31 18.35 -29.26
C VAL A 668 -16.82 16.93 -29.49
N THR A 669 -15.51 16.74 -29.37
CA THR A 669 -14.85 15.43 -29.29
C THR A 669 -14.24 15.25 -27.91
N TYR A 670 -14.65 14.21 -27.20
CA TYR A 670 -14.12 13.87 -25.87
C TYR A 670 -13.03 12.80 -25.99
N TYR A 671 -11.84 13.11 -25.48
CA TYR A 671 -10.73 12.18 -25.32
C TYR A 671 -10.62 11.85 -23.83
N ASP A 672 -11.38 10.84 -23.42
CA ASP A 672 -11.42 10.42 -22.03
C ASP A 672 -10.09 9.77 -21.66
N SER A 673 -9.39 10.37 -20.70
CA SER A 673 -8.14 9.87 -20.15
C SER A 673 -8.37 8.62 -19.29
N PHE A 674 -7.45 7.65 -19.33
CA PHE A 674 -7.52 6.45 -18.48
C PHE A 674 -6.16 5.99 -17.92
N ILE A 675 -5.03 6.60 -18.32
CA ILE A 675 -3.69 6.50 -17.68
C ILE A 675 -3.08 7.91 -17.60
N GLY A 676 -2.31 8.26 -16.55
CA GLY A 676 -1.92 9.64 -16.27
C GLY A 676 -2.03 10.14 -14.83
N TYR A 677 -1.52 11.36 -14.63
CA TYR A 677 -1.41 12.05 -13.33
C TYR A 677 -1.47 13.57 -13.50
N SER A 678 -1.67 14.29 -12.39
CA SER A 678 -1.43 15.74 -12.31
C SER A 678 -0.66 16.10 -11.05
N ARG A 679 0.34 16.97 -11.19
CA ARG A 679 1.13 17.53 -10.09
C ARG A 679 0.66 18.89 -9.62
N ILE A 680 -0.45 19.38 -10.17
CA ILE A 680 -0.95 20.72 -9.87
C ILE A 680 -2.01 20.56 -8.78
N PRO A 681 -1.68 20.80 -7.50
CA PRO A 681 -2.67 20.79 -6.43
C PRO A 681 -3.63 21.98 -6.58
N ASP A 682 -4.85 21.83 -6.07
CA ASP A 682 -5.85 22.88 -6.05
C ASP A 682 -5.25 24.20 -5.46
N HIS A 683 -5.20 25.23 -6.31
CA HIS A 683 -5.11 26.66 -6.00
C HIS A 683 -3.84 27.31 -5.37
N ASN A 684 -2.61 26.79 -5.49
CA ASN A 684 -1.45 27.48 -4.84
C ASN A 684 -0.17 27.63 -5.68
N CYS A 685 -0.29 27.99 -6.96
CA CYS A 685 0.84 28.48 -7.77
C CYS A 685 0.93 30.01 -7.72
N THR A 686 2.07 30.57 -7.33
CA THR A 686 2.31 32.03 -7.37
C THR A 686 2.50 32.54 -8.81
N MET A 687 1.88 33.68 -9.10
CA MET A 687 1.78 34.27 -10.44
C MET A 687 3.13 34.72 -11.01
N MET A 688 3.38 34.42 -12.30
CA MET A 688 4.21 35.28 -13.15
C MET A 688 3.30 36.16 -14.01
N SER A 689 3.21 37.44 -13.66
CA SER A 689 2.66 38.47 -14.54
C SER A 689 3.82 39.17 -15.27
N ASP A 690 4.53 38.46 -16.13
CA ASP A 690 5.43 39.11 -17.10
C ASP A 690 4.96 38.81 -18.53
N PRO A 691 4.19 39.72 -19.16
CA PRO A 691 3.72 39.57 -20.54
C PRO A 691 4.86 39.61 -21.59
N THR A 692 6.12 39.70 -21.16
CA THR A 692 7.30 39.66 -22.05
C THR A 692 8.12 38.37 -21.96
N ASN A 693 7.82 37.46 -21.03
CA ASN A 693 8.57 36.22 -20.89
C ASN A 693 8.05 35.13 -21.86
N ARG A 694 8.87 34.78 -22.86
CA ARG A 694 8.49 33.94 -24.02
C ARG A 694 8.47 32.42 -23.75
N LEU A 695 8.49 32.00 -22.49
CA LEU A 695 8.58 30.59 -22.10
C LEU A 695 7.42 30.19 -21.17
N LEU A 696 6.18 30.50 -21.58
CA LEU A 696 5.02 29.91 -20.94
C LEU A 696 5.09 28.38 -21.05
N PRO A 697 4.50 27.63 -20.08
CA PRO A 697 4.23 26.21 -20.25
C PRO A 697 3.57 25.91 -21.59
N ILE A 698 3.82 24.72 -22.11
CA ILE A 698 3.30 24.28 -23.41
C ILE A 698 2.38 23.08 -23.25
N ILE A 699 1.47 22.93 -24.21
CA ILE A 699 0.66 21.72 -24.34
C ILE A 699 1.23 20.89 -25.48
N SER A 700 1.48 19.61 -25.25
CA SER A 700 1.85 18.67 -26.31
C SER A 700 0.83 17.55 -26.44
N ILE A 701 0.51 17.18 -27.68
CA ILE A 701 -0.39 16.08 -28.02
C ILE A 701 0.32 15.18 -29.02
N GLY A 702 0.72 13.99 -28.58
CA GLY A 702 1.36 12.96 -29.39
C GLY A 702 0.36 11.87 -29.78
N ARG A 703 -0.18 11.95 -31.01
CA ARG A 703 -1.14 10.97 -31.52
C ARG A 703 -0.44 9.75 -32.10
N LEU A 704 -1.00 8.57 -31.86
CA LEU A 704 -0.43 7.30 -32.29
C LEU A 704 -1.51 6.28 -32.65
N LEU A 705 -1.11 5.27 -33.43
CA LEU A 705 -1.95 4.14 -33.82
C LEU A 705 -1.35 2.83 -33.31
N VAL A 706 -2.20 1.95 -32.79
CA VAL A 706 -1.84 0.64 -32.25
C VAL A 706 -2.39 -0.47 -33.16
N LYS A 707 -1.66 -1.58 -33.30
CA LYS A 707 -2.20 -2.76 -33.99
C LYS A 707 -3.39 -3.30 -33.20
N ARG A 708 -4.50 -3.60 -33.89
CA ARG A 708 -5.77 -3.97 -33.25
C ARG A 708 -5.66 -5.07 -32.21
N ASP A 709 -4.90 -6.12 -32.51
CA ASP A 709 -4.74 -7.28 -31.61
C ASP A 709 -3.76 -7.03 -30.45
N ASN A 710 -3.06 -5.89 -30.46
CA ASN A 710 -2.02 -5.54 -29.49
C ASN A 710 -2.44 -4.43 -28.52
N VAL A 711 -3.69 -3.95 -28.59
CA VAL A 711 -4.15 -2.83 -27.74
C VAL A 711 -3.89 -3.09 -26.26
N SER A 712 -4.28 -4.26 -25.73
CA SER A 712 -4.07 -4.57 -24.31
C SER A 712 -2.60 -4.58 -23.90
N GLN A 713 -1.72 -5.14 -24.74
CA GLN A 713 -0.28 -5.15 -24.48
C GLN A 713 0.29 -3.73 -24.54
N TYR A 714 -0.12 -2.93 -25.52
CA TYR A 714 0.31 -1.54 -25.66
C TYR A 714 -0.08 -0.68 -24.46
N LEU A 715 -1.28 -0.90 -23.90
CA LEU A 715 -1.73 -0.21 -22.70
C LEU A 715 -0.87 -0.55 -21.48
N ALA A 716 -0.40 -1.79 -21.36
CA ALA A 716 0.52 -2.18 -20.29
C ALA A 716 1.87 -1.47 -20.42
N GLU A 717 2.44 -1.41 -21.63
CA GLU A 717 3.69 -0.67 -21.90
C GLU A 717 3.55 0.83 -21.62
N ALA A 718 2.41 1.42 -22.01
CA ALA A 718 2.10 2.82 -21.72
C ALA A 718 2.02 3.09 -20.20
N ASN A 719 1.44 2.17 -19.43
CA ASN A 719 1.34 2.31 -17.98
C ASN A 719 2.71 2.22 -17.29
N ILE A 720 3.58 1.31 -17.75
CA ILE A 720 4.96 1.19 -17.24
C ILE A 720 5.72 2.49 -17.50
N ALA A 721 5.67 3.01 -18.72
CA ALA A 721 6.34 4.25 -19.08
C ALA A 721 5.82 5.43 -18.24
N MET A 722 4.50 5.54 -18.08
CA MET A 722 3.86 6.59 -17.27
C MET A 722 4.39 6.62 -15.84
N ASN A 723 4.44 5.46 -15.17
CA ASN A 723 4.87 5.39 -13.76
C ASN A 723 6.30 5.87 -13.57
N VAL A 724 7.19 5.61 -14.53
CA VAL A 724 8.57 6.09 -14.47
C VAL A 724 8.64 7.59 -14.74
N ILE A 725 7.96 8.07 -15.79
CA ILE A 725 7.89 9.49 -16.17
C ILE A 725 7.38 10.34 -14.99
N GLU A 726 6.34 9.87 -14.29
CA GLU A 726 5.80 10.53 -13.10
C GLU A 726 6.80 10.67 -11.95
N GLN A 727 7.83 9.85 -11.89
CA GLN A 727 8.83 9.96 -10.82
C GLN A 727 10.03 10.79 -11.27
N THR A 728 10.39 10.69 -12.54
CA THR A 728 11.65 11.25 -13.03
C THR A 728 11.53 12.63 -13.65
N GLU A 729 10.32 13.08 -13.99
CA GLU A 729 10.10 14.31 -14.78
C GLU A 729 9.24 15.33 -14.01
N PRO A 730 9.85 16.15 -13.12
CA PRO A 730 9.11 17.13 -12.33
C PRO A 730 8.47 18.24 -13.19
N GLY A 731 9.07 18.58 -14.33
CA GLY A 731 8.55 19.57 -15.28
C GLY A 731 7.35 19.07 -16.11
N MET A 732 7.01 17.78 -16.05
CA MET A 732 5.75 17.26 -16.59
C MET A 732 4.64 17.46 -15.55
N LEU A 733 3.90 18.56 -15.69
CA LEU A 733 2.93 19.02 -14.69
C LEU A 733 1.60 18.25 -14.75
N TRP A 734 1.22 17.82 -15.95
CA TRP A 734 0.07 16.96 -16.22
C TRP A 734 0.38 16.10 -17.43
N HIS A 735 0.11 14.80 -17.34
CA HIS A 735 0.44 13.85 -18.41
C HIS A 735 -0.61 12.75 -18.44
N THR A 736 -1.25 12.53 -19.59
CA THR A 736 -2.31 11.53 -19.75
C THR A 736 -2.20 10.76 -21.03
N PHE A 737 -2.76 9.55 -21.02
CA PHE A 737 -2.99 8.69 -22.17
C PHE A 737 -4.48 8.57 -22.43
N ASP A 738 -4.89 8.99 -23.62
CA ASP A 738 -6.29 9.13 -23.99
C ASP A 738 -6.61 8.29 -25.22
N ARG A 739 -7.87 7.86 -25.32
CA ARG A 739 -8.35 7.01 -26.41
C ARG A 739 -9.24 7.86 -27.30
N ASP A 740 -9.06 7.69 -28.61
CA ASP A 740 -9.98 8.29 -29.58
C ASP A 740 -11.38 7.69 -29.38
N PRO A 741 -12.43 8.52 -29.18
CA PRO A 741 -13.78 8.04 -28.90
C PRO A 741 -14.41 7.27 -30.07
N THR A 742 -13.86 7.41 -31.28
CA THR A 742 -14.38 6.80 -32.51
C THR A 742 -13.51 5.65 -33.01
N ASN A 743 -12.35 5.41 -32.41
CA ASN A 743 -11.41 4.40 -32.88
C ASN A 743 -10.59 3.78 -31.74
N GLU A 744 -10.91 2.53 -31.40
CA GLU A 744 -10.28 1.75 -30.33
C GLU A 744 -8.77 1.51 -30.49
N THR A 745 -8.21 1.77 -31.67
CA THR A 745 -6.79 1.59 -31.96
C THR A 745 -6.01 2.90 -32.00
N LYS A 746 -6.69 4.05 -31.92
CA LYS A 746 -6.05 5.36 -31.91
C LYS A 746 -5.97 5.89 -30.49
N PHE A 747 -4.79 6.35 -30.14
CA PHE A 747 -4.49 6.89 -28.82
C PHE A 747 -3.72 8.19 -28.95
N GLN A 748 -3.68 8.96 -27.86
CA GLN A 748 -2.82 10.13 -27.77
C GLN A 748 -2.22 10.24 -26.38
N TRP A 749 -0.96 10.67 -26.34
CA TRP A 749 -0.37 11.28 -25.16
C TRP A 749 -0.75 12.75 -25.14
N SER A 750 -1.29 13.23 -24.04
CA SER A 750 -1.62 14.64 -23.85
C SER A 750 -0.91 15.15 -22.61
N SER A 751 -0.30 16.32 -22.74
CA SER A 751 0.63 16.81 -21.73
C SER A 751 0.49 18.31 -21.55
N PHE A 752 0.52 18.78 -20.31
CA PHE A 752 0.78 20.16 -19.96
C PHE A 752 2.04 20.21 -19.11
N LEU A 753 3.03 20.97 -19.56
CA LEU A 753 4.40 20.87 -19.06
C LEU A 753 5.15 22.19 -19.17
N GLU A 754 6.19 22.34 -18.34
CA GLU A 754 7.14 23.45 -18.48
C GLU A 754 7.80 23.42 -19.86
N ASN A 755 8.14 24.59 -20.43
CA ASN A 755 8.54 24.68 -21.84
C ASN A 755 9.74 23.78 -22.19
N GLU A 756 10.75 23.74 -21.33
CA GLU A 756 11.95 22.92 -21.54
C GLU A 756 11.76 21.45 -21.13
N ALA A 757 10.72 21.12 -20.36
CA ALA A 757 10.47 19.77 -19.89
C ALA A 757 10.16 18.79 -21.04
N LEU A 758 9.69 19.26 -22.21
CA LEU A 758 9.48 18.36 -23.35
C LEU A 758 10.79 17.80 -23.88
N LEU A 759 11.86 18.60 -23.84
CA LEU A 759 13.17 18.15 -24.28
C LEU A 759 13.72 17.09 -23.34
N GLU A 760 13.59 17.34 -22.03
CA GLU A 760 13.98 16.37 -20.99
C GLU A 760 13.18 15.08 -21.10
N HIS A 761 11.86 15.19 -21.27
CA HIS A 761 10.96 14.07 -21.50
C HIS A 761 11.43 13.23 -22.69
N MET A 762 11.69 13.85 -23.83
CA MET A 762 12.14 13.14 -25.04
C MET A 762 13.54 12.53 -24.91
N LEU A 763 14.34 13.00 -23.97
CA LEU A 763 15.66 12.46 -23.64
C LEU A 763 15.63 11.43 -22.51
N ASN A 764 14.47 11.23 -21.85
CA ASN A 764 14.36 10.31 -20.73
C ASN A 764 14.64 8.87 -21.20
N PRO A 765 15.65 8.18 -20.62
CA PRO A 765 15.94 6.78 -20.95
C PRO A 765 14.73 5.85 -20.79
N ALA A 766 13.78 6.19 -19.91
CA ALA A 766 12.54 5.45 -19.69
C ALA A 766 11.62 5.39 -20.92
N LEU A 767 11.71 6.37 -21.84
CA LEU A 767 10.98 6.33 -23.11
C LEU A 767 11.56 5.31 -24.10
N GLY A 768 12.83 4.91 -23.96
CA GLY A 768 13.49 3.99 -24.90
C GLY A 768 12.77 2.65 -25.07
N PRO A 769 12.46 1.93 -23.97
CA PRO A 769 11.64 0.71 -24.02
C PRO A 769 10.27 0.94 -24.65
N TYR A 770 9.58 2.03 -24.27
CA TYR A 770 8.25 2.36 -24.80
C TYR A 770 8.26 2.63 -26.31
N ILE A 771 9.23 3.41 -26.80
CA ILE A 771 9.41 3.69 -28.23
C ILE A 771 9.74 2.41 -29.00
N THR A 772 10.56 1.53 -28.42
CA THR A 772 10.86 0.22 -28.99
C THR A 772 9.61 -0.64 -29.09
N ALA A 773 8.83 -0.72 -28.01
CA ALA A 773 7.55 -1.41 -27.98
C ALA A 773 6.56 -0.81 -29.00
N HIS A 774 6.54 0.51 -29.21
CA HIS A 774 5.73 1.12 -30.26
C HIS A 774 6.12 0.64 -31.66
N GLY A 775 7.40 0.42 -31.94
CA GLY A 775 7.84 -0.16 -33.23
C GLY A 775 7.25 -1.56 -33.49
N GLU A 776 7.03 -2.34 -32.43
CA GLU A 776 6.51 -3.71 -32.52
C GLU A 776 4.99 -3.77 -32.44
N LEU A 777 4.38 -2.97 -31.57
CA LEU A 777 2.96 -3.02 -31.21
C LEU A 777 2.13 -1.94 -31.91
N GLY A 778 2.77 -0.83 -32.26
CA GLY A 778 2.19 0.32 -32.94
C GLY A 778 2.15 0.19 -34.46
N VAL A 779 1.61 1.23 -35.10
CA VAL A 779 1.59 1.41 -36.55
C VAL A 779 2.11 2.81 -36.87
N GLY A 780 3.21 2.86 -37.62
CA GLY A 780 3.80 4.13 -38.03
C GLY A 780 4.62 4.77 -36.92
N GLY A 781 4.58 6.10 -36.86
CA GLY A 781 5.22 6.89 -35.80
C GLY A 781 4.21 7.82 -35.14
N PHE A 782 4.72 8.68 -34.26
CA PHE A 782 3.92 9.66 -33.54
C PHE A 782 3.66 10.90 -34.39
N ASP A 783 2.43 11.37 -34.39
CA ASP A 783 2.04 12.69 -34.89
C ASP A 783 2.01 13.68 -33.71
N LEU A 784 3.09 14.45 -33.57
CA LEU A 784 3.30 15.35 -32.43
C LEU A 784 2.83 16.78 -32.76
N HIS A 785 1.88 17.27 -31.97
CA HIS A 785 1.32 18.62 -32.05
C HIS A 785 1.75 19.37 -30.79
N VAL A 786 2.35 20.56 -30.94
CA VAL A 786 2.82 21.38 -29.83
C VAL A 786 2.13 22.73 -29.90
N TYR A 787 1.39 23.08 -28.86
CA TYR A 787 0.68 24.34 -28.68
C TYR A 787 1.45 25.19 -27.68
N GLY A 788 1.80 26.41 -28.08
CA GLY A 788 2.72 27.26 -27.31
C GLY A 788 3.88 27.78 -28.15
N THR A 789 4.82 28.47 -27.49
CA THR A 789 6.07 28.91 -28.12
C THR A 789 7.24 28.05 -27.63
N PRO A 790 7.52 26.88 -28.24
CA PRO A 790 8.60 26.00 -27.78
C PRO A 790 9.99 26.58 -28.03
N SER A 791 10.91 26.26 -27.12
CA SER A 791 12.31 26.71 -27.17
C SER A 791 13.04 26.31 -28.46
N ALA A 792 14.04 27.11 -28.83
CA ALA A 792 14.89 26.82 -30.00
C ALA A 792 15.68 25.50 -29.82
N ALA A 793 16.02 25.15 -28.57
CA ALA A 793 16.71 23.92 -28.23
C ALA A 793 15.85 22.69 -28.51
N LEU A 794 14.60 22.68 -28.02
CA LEU A 794 13.62 21.65 -28.29
C LEU A 794 13.37 21.45 -29.80
N ARG A 795 13.18 22.56 -30.53
CA ARG A 795 13.01 22.50 -32.00
C ARG A 795 14.22 21.92 -32.70
N GLY A 796 15.43 22.32 -32.30
CA GLY A 796 16.69 21.80 -32.83
C GLY A 796 16.85 20.30 -32.56
N PHE A 797 16.52 19.85 -31.36
CA PHE A 797 16.54 18.44 -30.98
C PHE A 797 15.56 17.61 -31.81
N LEU A 798 14.28 18.00 -31.87
CA LEU A 798 13.26 17.25 -32.61
C LEU A 798 13.57 17.18 -34.11
N ALA A 799 14.11 18.27 -34.69
CA ALA A 799 14.59 18.26 -36.08
C ALA A 799 15.78 17.30 -36.27
N SER A 800 16.74 17.28 -35.33
CA SER A 800 17.88 16.37 -35.38
C SER A 800 17.50 14.90 -35.21
N ALA A 801 16.41 14.64 -34.47
CA ALA A 801 15.80 13.32 -34.30
C ALA A 801 14.98 12.87 -35.53
N GLY A 802 14.87 13.71 -36.57
CA GLY A 802 14.09 13.43 -37.78
C GLY A 802 12.58 13.51 -37.58
N MET A 803 12.12 14.08 -36.47
CA MET A 803 10.70 14.33 -36.22
C MET A 803 10.24 15.60 -36.94
N THR A 804 8.96 15.64 -37.31
CA THR A 804 8.34 16.82 -37.96
C THR A 804 7.08 17.25 -37.20
N PRO A 805 7.22 17.76 -35.96
CA PRO A 805 6.06 18.19 -35.18
C PRO A 805 5.35 19.36 -35.84
N THR A 806 4.04 19.45 -35.63
CA THR A 806 3.27 20.65 -35.99
C THR A 806 3.30 21.61 -34.81
N TYR A 807 3.84 22.80 -35.02
CA TYR A 807 3.96 23.84 -34.00
C TYR A 807 2.87 24.89 -34.18
N TYR A 808 1.97 25.01 -33.20
CA TYR A 808 0.94 26.03 -33.13
C TYR A 808 1.43 27.15 -32.20
N GLU A 809 1.98 28.22 -32.78
CA GLU A 809 2.60 29.29 -32.00
C GLU A 809 1.56 30.23 -31.38
N SER A 810 1.71 30.49 -30.08
CA SER A 810 0.84 31.41 -29.36
C SER A 810 1.00 32.84 -29.86
N VAL A 811 -0.12 33.45 -30.23
CA VAL A 811 -0.18 34.86 -30.62
C VAL A 811 -0.59 35.73 -29.45
N VAL A 812 -1.48 35.23 -28.59
CA VAL A 812 -1.89 35.82 -27.30
C VAL A 812 -2.09 34.70 -26.28
N GLY A 813 -1.83 34.95 -25.00
CA GLY A 813 -1.80 33.89 -24.00
C GLY A 813 -1.48 34.37 -22.59
N PHE A 814 -1.91 33.60 -21.58
CA PHE A 814 -1.43 33.72 -20.20
C PHE A 814 -1.28 32.34 -19.57
N SER A 815 -0.43 32.24 -18.55
CA SER A 815 -0.30 31.08 -17.68
C SER A 815 -0.17 31.55 -16.24
N ARG A 816 -0.98 31.01 -15.34
CA ARG A 816 -0.86 31.23 -13.89
C ARG A 816 0.15 30.31 -13.24
N ILE A 817 0.55 29.27 -13.97
CA ILE A 817 1.52 28.27 -13.54
C ILE A 817 2.90 28.77 -13.95
N ALA A 818 3.68 29.21 -12.97
CA ALA A 818 5.08 29.56 -13.11
C ALA A 818 5.96 28.30 -13.11
N GLU A 819 7.20 28.43 -13.59
CA GLU A 819 8.27 27.46 -13.29
C GLU A 819 8.29 27.29 -11.76
N HIS A 820 8.03 26.06 -11.28
CA HIS A 820 7.91 25.67 -9.86
C HIS A 820 6.59 26.01 -9.15
N CYS A 821 5.59 25.15 -9.32
CA CYS A 821 4.52 24.97 -8.32
C CYS A 821 4.94 23.94 -7.26
N GLY A 822 5.34 24.41 -6.08
CA GLY A 822 5.47 23.58 -4.86
C GLY A 822 6.33 24.25 -3.77
N PRO A 823 6.06 24.03 -2.46
CA PRO A 823 6.99 24.44 -1.41
C PRO A 823 8.19 23.49 -1.44
N PHE A 824 9.43 23.97 -1.47
CA PHE A 824 10.58 23.43 -0.72
C PHE A 824 11.86 24.19 -1.10
N PRO A 825 12.76 24.48 -0.13
CA PRO A 825 14.02 25.14 -0.38
C PRO A 825 14.98 24.19 -1.07
N VAL A 826 15.67 24.69 -2.09
CA VAL A 826 16.86 24.04 -2.66
C VAL A 826 17.84 23.78 -1.52
N PRO A 827 18.38 22.56 -1.33
CA PRO A 827 19.58 22.39 -0.53
C PRO A 827 20.64 23.31 -1.14
N SER A 828 21.16 24.25 -0.35
CA SER A 828 22.39 24.93 -0.74
C SER A 828 23.40 23.84 -1.06
N LEU A 829 23.77 23.72 -2.33
CA LEU A 829 25.04 23.09 -2.68
C LEU A 829 26.06 23.76 -1.77
N ALA A 830 26.73 22.95 -0.95
CA ALA A 830 27.83 23.40 -0.14
C ALA A 830 28.73 24.25 -1.03
N GLU A 831 28.84 25.53 -0.70
CA GLU A 831 29.92 26.37 -1.17
C GLU A 831 31.21 25.63 -0.79
N GLU A 832 31.85 25.00 -1.77
CA GLU A 832 33.31 24.88 -1.72
C GLU A 832 33.83 26.31 -1.78
N ASP A 833 34.21 26.76 -0.60
CA ASP A 833 35.03 27.91 -0.29
C ASP A 833 36.29 27.86 -1.18
N ASP A 834 36.27 28.58 -2.31
CA ASP A 834 37.48 29.07 -2.95
C ASP A 834 37.21 30.45 -3.57
N ALA A 835 37.85 31.43 -2.93
CA ALA A 835 37.82 32.85 -3.20
C ALA A 835 38.23 33.23 -4.64
N ASP A 836 37.53 34.20 -5.25
CA ASP A 836 38.18 35.42 -5.80
C ASP A 836 37.16 36.54 -6.12
N ASP A 837 37.10 37.51 -5.21
CA ASP A 837 37.04 38.96 -5.42
C ASP A 837 36.66 39.50 -6.83
N ARG A 838 35.42 40.04 -7.01
CA ARG A 838 35.10 41.32 -7.71
C ARG A 838 33.73 41.89 -7.30
N ASP A 839 33.74 43.10 -6.75
CA ASP A 839 32.58 43.94 -6.40
C ASP A 839 31.57 44.17 -7.55
N PRO A 840 30.25 44.26 -7.27
CA PRO A 840 29.29 44.90 -8.15
C PRO A 840 29.24 46.42 -7.91
N VAL A 841 29.43 47.19 -9.00
CA VAL A 841 29.22 48.64 -9.03
C VAL A 841 27.72 48.93 -8.95
N VAL A 842 27.29 49.55 -7.86
CA VAL A 842 25.98 50.17 -7.68
C VAL A 842 25.93 51.48 -8.49
N ILE A 843 25.07 51.57 -9.51
CA ILE A 843 24.61 52.85 -10.05
C ILE A 843 23.11 52.98 -9.75
N GLY A 844 22.79 53.70 -8.68
CA GLY A 844 21.43 54.17 -8.43
C GLY A 844 21.09 55.32 -9.37
N ILE A 845 19.90 55.29 -9.97
CA ILE A 845 19.31 56.45 -10.63
C ILE A 845 17.97 56.75 -9.97
N ALA A 846 17.92 57.92 -9.33
CA ALA A 846 16.75 58.49 -8.69
C ALA A 846 15.73 58.97 -9.73
N SER A 847 14.44 58.87 -9.39
CA SER A 847 13.33 59.40 -10.16
C SER A 847 13.37 60.92 -10.27
N ALA A 848 13.15 61.46 -11.47
CA ALA A 848 12.67 62.83 -11.66
C ALA A 848 11.59 62.85 -12.74
N ALA A 849 10.54 63.60 -12.46
CA ALA A 849 9.31 63.72 -13.21
C ALA A 849 9.49 64.33 -14.62
N GLY A 850 8.61 63.93 -15.53
CA GLY A 850 8.11 64.80 -16.61
C GLY A 850 8.41 64.36 -18.04
N GLY A 851 7.36 64.01 -18.77
CA GLY A 851 7.16 64.49 -20.15
C GLY A 851 7.52 63.58 -21.32
N MET A 852 6.46 63.29 -22.10
CA MET A 852 6.41 63.19 -23.56
C MET A 852 6.96 61.94 -24.28
N PHE A 853 6.02 61.23 -24.92
CA PHE A 853 6.20 60.20 -25.94
C PHE A 853 7.04 60.67 -27.13
N PHE A 854 7.99 59.85 -27.58
CA PHE A 854 8.33 59.68 -29.00
C PHE A 854 8.72 58.23 -29.30
N VAL A 855 8.08 57.67 -30.32
CA VAL A 855 8.30 56.35 -30.93
C VAL A 855 9.58 56.38 -31.77
N VAL A 856 10.44 55.36 -31.65
CA VAL A 856 11.39 54.97 -32.71
C VAL A 856 11.39 53.45 -32.84
N MET A 857 10.88 52.95 -33.96
CA MET A 857 11.02 51.56 -34.41
C MET A 857 12.48 51.30 -34.83
N ALA A 858 13.02 50.11 -34.49
CA ALA A 858 14.23 49.59 -35.11
C ALA A 858 14.01 48.15 -35.57
N THR A 859 13.99 47.99 -36.88
CA THR A 859 13.90 46.74 -37.65
C THR A 859 15.22 45.96 -37.57
N TYR A 860 15.19 44.66 -37.28
CA TYR A 860 16.36 43.79 -37.38
C TYR A 860 16.36 43.00 -38.70
N VAL A 861 17.47 43.08 -39.41
CA VAL A 861 17.78 42.38 -40.66
C VAL A 861 18.65 41.16 -40.35
N TYR A 862 18.26 39.99 -40.86
CA TYR A 862 19.03 38.74 -40.81
C TYR A 862 20.31 38.82 -41.65
N MET A 863 21.44 38.32 -41.11
CA MET A 863 22.55 37.82 -41.92
C MET A 863 23.02 36.45 -41.41
N ASN A 864 22.87 35.46 -42.29
CA ASN A 864 23.50 34.15 -42.23
C ASN A 864 25.01 34.28 -42.48
N VAL A 865 25.84 33.63 -41.66
CA VAL A 865 27.22 33.28 -42.05
C VAL A 865 27.47 31.82 -41.69
N ILE A 866 27.58 31.01 -42.74
CA ILE A 866 28.20 29.68 -42.77
C ILE A 866 29.71 29.90 -42.61
N ASP A 867 30.42 29.09 -41.81
CA ASP A 867 31.83 28.88 -42.14
C ASP A 867 32.40 27.49 -41.82
N LYS A 868 33.26 27.05 -42.74
CA LYS A 868 34.02 25.80 -42.78
C LYS A 868 35.51 26.19 -42.68
N LYS A 869 36.23 25.59 -41.72
CA LYS A 869 37.66 25.21 -41.75
C LYS A 869 38.64 26.08 -42.57
N ASP A 870 39.60 26.74 -41.91
CA ASP A 870 41.00 26.28 -41.79
C ASP A 870 41.95 27.34 -41.19
N SER A 871 42.85 26.84 -40.32
CA SER A 871 44.24 27.25 -40.06
C SER A 871 44.66 28.65 -39.55
N VAL A 872 45.26 28.60 -38.34
CA VAL A 872 46.64 29.04 -37.97
C VAL A 872 46.94 30.54 -37.75
N ASP A 873 47.45 30.77 -36.53
CA ASP A 873 48.32 31.82 -36.00
C ASP A 873 47.84 33.28 -35.91
N GLY A 874 47.95 33.80 -34.68
CA GLY A 874 48.05 35.24 -34.43
C GLY A 874 47.39 35.66 -33.13
N GLY A 875 48.04 35.36 -32.00
CA GLY A 875 47.47 35.58 -30.68
C GLY A 875 47.06 37.02 -30.36
N ARG A 876 46.00 37.14 -29.56
CA ARG A 876 46.01 37.83 -28.27
C ARG A 876 44.69 37.59 -27.56
N LYS A 877 44.82 37.30 -26.27
CA LYS A 877 43.82 37.25 -25.20
C LYS A 877 42.57 38.08 -25.49
N VAL A 878 41.42 37.41 -25.40
CA VAL A 878 40.15 38.02 -24.98
C VAL A 878 39.77 37.29 -23.70
N GLU A 879 39.79 38.02 -22.60
CA GLU A 879 39.09 37.68 -21.36
C GLU A 879 37.66 38.19 -21.50
N PHE A 880 36.72 37.29 -21.20
CA PHE A 880 35.24 37.33 -21.16
C PHE A 880 34.48 38.48 -21.83
#